data_AF-A0A6G0W476-F1
#
_entry.id   AF-A0A6G0W476-F1
#
_cell.length_a   1.000
_cell.length_b   1.000
_cell.length_c   1.000
_cell.angle_alpha   90.00
_cell.angle_beta   90.00
_cell.angle_gamma   90.00
#
_symmetry.space_group_name_H-M   'P 1'
#
loop_
_entity.id
_entity.type
_entity.pdbx_description
1 polymer ?
#
loop_
_entity_poly.entity_id
_entity_poly.type
_entity_poly.pdbx_seq_one_letter_code
_entity_poly.pdbx_strand_id
1 'polypeptide(L)'
;MERLGFSEDDFLCHAFAKQEVWDVSDVDKPSDFARSHRLTHAAVSDECGDDGMNCATPDIQVPSPEDADAERDRRRAVVEAVLEDKIQESKREGLSAAFLERLRKILTTHVDVFRLEIGHDKSIAVEPLRMRIKPGAIPVKCGLRRYPPAHVEFLKQHVRELEAAGLVYRNNRATWASAPRIVLKKDPNDLRMTIDSRPINACTEPMPWPMPNLDAALTVLVGSRVYFTLHWFKGYWQLALHEDSQMYYSFMTPFGVYTPTRVLMGQTDAVAFSWLDDMLGYAETTDDLFGLLEQVLTICSKFGLKLNPRKCDFFLRKAEWCGKSISADGVEHSPSRIQGLCALAPPVTAADLQQFVCATNWMRASIPCYTELVTPLRQLLDKATKKIGSAKKIKLARVQLSTVGWDNSHMACFNRLKDALLAMASGAPSQHKVPYDDLSLPLEDQRHQPLAFLSGAFTGASERWPIVEKEAFAVVESCKRLDYILIRPAGFRLFTDHKNLQYIFNPAGQSPNMARYQAHKLERWALVLSSFPYTIECLPGEDNVWGDLLSRWGAATQALAPTAAIRQLLTVVSPLQQADFDWPTTATIVKTQRSAIEGGENPPPDVTWNEDKNLRLDKEDRIWIPPTATDLQQRICIIGHQ
;
A
#
# COMPACT_ATOMS: atom_id res chain seq x y z
N MET A 1 -40.95 -26.34 -0.71
CA MET A 1 -41.66 -25.97 0.53
C MET A 1 -42.67 -27.05 0.92
N GLU A 2 -43.53 -27.55 0.03
CA GLU A 2 -44.45 -28.66 0.35
C GLU A 2 -43.78 -30.01 0.67
N ARG A 3 -42.63 -30.34 0.08
CA ARG A 3 -41.85 -31.54 0.45
C ARG A 3 -41.17 -31.45 1.83
N LEU A 4 -41.26 -30.31 2.51
CA LEU A 4 -40.72 -30.09 3.86
C LEU A 4 -41.83 -29.94 4.92
N GLY A 5 -43.09 -30.20 4.56
CA GLY A 5 -44.22 -30.19 5.50
C GLY A 5 -44.76 -28.81 5.86
N PHE A 6 -44.46 -27.78 5.06
CA PHE A 6 -45.00 -26.42 5.28
C PHE A 6 -46.12 -26.13 4.28
N SER A 7 -47.31 -25.84 4.81
CA SER A 7 -48.48 -25.35 4.07
C SER A 7 -48.34 -23.84 3.84
N GLU A 8 -48.48 -23.37 2.60
CA GLU A 8 -48.48 -21.94 2.27
C GLU A 8 -49.68 -21.21 2.91
N ASP A 9 -50.81 -21.88 3.07
CA ASP A 9 -52.01 -21.32 3.70
C ASP A 9 -51.81 -21.08 5.21
N ASP A 10 -51.07 -21.95 5.91
CA ASP A 10 -50.76 -21.75 7.34
C ASP A 10 -49.84 -20.55 7.55
N PHE A 11 -48.90 -20.32 6.63
CA PHE A 11 -48.00 -19.17 6.68
C PHE A 11 -48.74 -17.85 6.45
N LEU A 12 -49.71 -17.86 5.54
CA LEU A 12 -50.56 -16.70 5.26
C LEU A 12 -51.55 -16.43 6.39
N CYS A 13 -52.12 -17.46 7.02
CA CYS A 13 -52.96 -17.32 8.21
C CYS A 13 -52.17 -16.75 9.41
N HIS A 14 -50.90 -17.15 9.58
CA HIS A 14 -50.05 -16.63 10.65
C HIS A 14 -49.60 -15.18 10.41
N ALA A 15 -49.43 -14.79 9.15
CA ALA A 15 -49.17 -13.40 8.75
C ALA A 15 -50.42 -12.51 8.93
N PHE A 16 -51.62 -13.02 8.64
CA PHE A 16 -52.89 -12.32 8.85
C PHE A 16 -53.25 -12.12 10.33
N ALA A 17 -52.73 -12.94 11.23
CA ALA A 17 -52.99 -12.86 12.67
C ALA A 17 -52.16 -11.78 13.41
N LYS A 18 -51.31 -11.01 12.71
CA LYS A 18 -50.44 -10.00 13.34
C LYS A 18 -50.44 -8.63 12.64
N GLN A 19 -51.59 -7.95 12.70
CA GLN A 19 -51.78 -6.49 12.79
C GLN A 19 -53.18 -6.30 13.42
N GLU A 20 -53.54 -5.34 14.26
CA GLU A 20 -52.97 -4.16 14.92
C GLU A 20 -53.95 -3.83 16.06
N VAL A 21 -53.50 -3.53 17.28
CA VAL A 21 -54.24 -2.61 18.16
C VAL A 21 -53.20 -1.83 18.96
N TRP A 22 -52.90 -0.61 18.50
CA TRP A 22 -52.36 0.43 19.39
C TRP A 22 -53.52 1.33 19.76
N ASP A 23 -53.72 1.45 21.07
CA ASP A 23 -54.71 2.30 21.70
C ASP A 23 -54.42 3.78 21.42
N VAL A 24 -55.43 4.50 20.92
CA VAL A 24 -55.36 5.90 20.48
C VAL A 24 -56.13 6.82 21.42
N SER A 25 -56.28 6.43 22.69
CA SER A 25 -57.19 7.07 23.64
C SER A 25 -56.84 8.50 24.09
N ASP A 26 -55.77 9.12 23.58
CA ASP A 26 -55.41 10.52 23.95
C ASP A 26 -55.53 11.54 22.80
N VAL A 27 -56.18 11.18 21.69
CA VAL A 27 -56.48 12.14 20.61
C VAL A 27 -57.99 12.24 20.41
N ASP A 28 -58.63 13.09 21.22
CA ASP A 28 -59.65 14.06 20.77
C ASP A 28 -60.36 14.71 21.97
N LYS A 29 -59.96 15.95 22.32
CA LYS A 29 -60.83 17.12 22.56
C LYS A 29 -60.00 18.39 22.85
N PRO A 30 -60.53 19.59 22.56
CA PRO A 30 -59.82 20.58 21.75
C PRO A 30 -59.57 21.91 22.47
N SER A 31 -58.50 22.62 22.09
CA SER A 31 -58.54 24.08 22.00
C SER A 31 -57.52 24.62 21.00
N ASP A 32 -58.08 25.23 19.96
CA ASP A 32 -57.65 26.44 19.25
C ASP A 32 -56.33 26.46 18.46
N PHE A 33 -56.51 26.14 17.17
CA PHE A 33 -56.13 26.99 16.03
C PHE A 33 -55.20 28.19 16.32
N ALA A 34 -54.07 28.25 15.62
CA ALA A 34 -54.00 29.05 14.39
C ALA A 34 -52.66 28.92 13.66
N ARG A 35 -52.79 28.79 12.34
CA ARG A 35 -51.76 28.93 11.29
C ARG A 35 -50.83 30.13 11.55
N SER A 36 -49.52 29.95 11.45
CA SER A 36 -48.63 31.09 11.20
C SER A 36 -48.49 31.32 9.69
N HIS A 37 -49.18 32.35 9.23
CA HIS A 37 -48.86 33.05 8.00
C HIS A 37 -47.57 33.85 8.19
N ARG A 38 -46.78 33.95 7.12
CA ARG A 38 -45.73 34.96 6.93
C ARG A 38 -46.30 36.37 7.11
N LEU A 39 -45.66 37.21 7.95
CA LEU A 39 -45.73 38.68 7.96
C LEU A 39 -44.36 39.17 8.49
N THR A 40 -43.44 39.76 7.73
CA THR A 40 -43.35 41.14 7.21
C THR A 40 -43.84 42.25 8.14
N HIS A 41 -42.89 43.10 8.55
CA HIS A 41 -42.98 44.48 9.04
C HIS A 41 -44.34 45.03 9.48
N ALA A 42 -44.46 45.36 10.77
CA ALA A 42 -45.20 46.52 11.26
C ALA A 42 -44.70 46.91 12.67
N ALA A 43 -44.78 48.20 12.97
CA ALA A 43 -44.12 48.88 14.06
C ALA A 43 -45.04 49.17 15.26
N VAL A 44 -44.37 49.47 16.40
CA VAL A 44 -44.82 50.25 17.58
C VAL A 44 -45.76 49.57 18.59
N SER A 45 -45.27 49.35 19.82
CA SER A 45 -45.65 50.17 20.98
C SER A 45 -44.79 49.86 22.22
N ASP A 46 -44.42 50.93 22.89
CA ASP A 46 -43.56 51.07 24.06
C ASP A 46 -44.19 50.51 25.35
N GLU A 47 -43.33 50.32 26.36
CA GLU A 47 -43.61 49.98 27.76
C GLU A 47 -43.82 48.49 28.13
N CYS A 48 -42.77 47.85 28.68
CA CYS A 48 -42.65 47.52 30.12
C CYS A 48 -41.60 46.42 30.38
N GLY A 49 -40.70 46.64 31.34
CA GLY A 49 -39.97 45.57 32.05
C GLY A 49 -38.47 45.43 31.75
N ASP A 50 -37.66 46.30 32.37
CA ASP A 50 -36.20 46.15 32.49
C ASP A 50 -35.87 44.99 33.45
N ASP A 51 -35.61 43.80 32.91
CA ASP A 51 -34.88 42.73 33.58
C ASP A 51 -33.65 42.37 32.72
N GLY A 52 -32.54 42.99 33.08
CA GLY A 52 -31.26 42.89 32.41
C GLY A 52 -30.71 41.46 32.33
N MET A 53 -30.95 40.80 31.19
CA MET A 53 -30.01 39.82 30.63
C MET A 53 -30.17 39.74 29.11
N ASN A 54 -29.73 40.80 28.42
CA ASN A 54 -29.62 40.80 26.96
C ASN A 54 -28.56 39.77 26.53
N CYS A 55 -29.01 38.57 26.17
CA CYS A 55 -28.31 37.70 25.24
C CYS A 55 -28.33 38.35 23.84
N ALA A 56 -27.61 39.46 23.69
CA ALA A 56 -27.36 40.06 22.40
C ALA A 56 -26.53 39.05 21.60
N THR A 57 -27.15 38.48 20.56
CA THR A 57 -26.39 37.92 19.45
C THR A 57 -25.59 39.11 18.91
N PRO A 58 -24.25 39.07 18.87
CA PRO A 58 -23.52 40.22 18.35
C PRO A 58 -24.00 40.46 16.93
N ASP A 59 -24.49 41.68 16.66
CA ASP A 59 -24.79 42.13 15.30
C ASP A 59 -23.51 41.93 14.48
N ILE A 60 -23.51 40.88 13.66
CA ILE A 60 -22.53 40.73 12.60
C ILE A 60 -22.89 41.87 11.64
N GLN A 61 -22.16 42.97 11.72
CA GLN A 61 -22.20 44.01 10.70
C GLN A 61 -21.90 43.34 9.37
N VAL A 62 -22.94 43.08 8.59
CA VAL A 62 -22.80 42.61 7.21
C VAL A 62 -22.10 43.75 6.47
N PRO A 63 -20.91 43.54 5.89
CA PRO A 63 -20.20 44.58 5.14
C PRO A 63 -21.13 45.18 4.09
N SER A 64 -21.01 46.49 3.83
CA SER A 64 -21.78 47.10 2.76
C SER A 64 -21.47 46.38 1.43
N PRO A 65 -22.42 46.30 0.48
CA PRO A 65 -22.17 45.63 -0.81
C PRO A 65 -20.93 46.17 -1.54
N GLU A 66 -20.66 47.47 -1.41
CA GLU A 66 -19.49 48.13 -2.00
C GLU A 66 -18.17 47.70 -1.34
N ASP A 67 -18.16 47.58 -0.01
CA ASP A 67 -16.99 47.07 0.73
C ASP A 67 -16.72 45.59 0.43
N ALA A 68 -17.78 44.81 0.22
CA ALA A 68 -17.68 43.39 -0.11
C ALA A 68 -17.13 43.16 -1.54
N ASP A 69 -17.54 43.97 -2.51
CA ASP A 69 -17.03 43.91 -3.88
C ASP A 69 -15.56 44.36 -3.95
N ALA A 70 -15.20 45.45 -3.24
CA ALA A 70 -13.82 45.92 -3.17
C ALA A 70 -12.88 44.88 -2.54
N GLU A 71 -13.34 44.20 -1.48
CA GLU A 71 -12.58 43.11 -0.84
C GLU A 71 -12.46 41.89 -1.75
N ARG A 72 -13.50 41.54 -2.51
CA ARG A 72 -13.45 40.47 -3.51
C ARG A 72 -12.42 40.77 -4.59
N ASP A 73 -12.38 41.99 -5.09
CA ASP A 73 -11.45 42.40 -6.16
C ASP A 73 -10.01 42.43 -5.65
N ARG A 74 -9.77 42.87 -4.41
CA ARG A 74 -8.45 42.76 -3.76
C ARG A 74 -7.98 41.31 -3.67
N ARG A 75 -8.85 40.40 -3.20
CA ARG A 75 -8.51 38.96 -3.11
C ARG A 75 -8.22 38.36 -4.48
N ARG A 76 -9.00 38.74 -5.49
CA ARG A 76 -8.79 38.31 -6.87
C ARG A 76 -7.43 38.77 -7.39
N ALA A 77 -7.06 40.03 -7.19
CA ALA A 77 -5.77 40.56 -7.63
C ALA A 77 -4.58 39.80 -7.01
N VAL A 78 -4.67 39.43 -5.72
CA VAL A 78 -3.63 38.64 -5.05
C VAL A 78 -3.53 37.23 -5.65
N VAL A 79 -4.66 36.61 -5.98
CA VAL A 79 -4.70 35.31 -6.67
C VAL A 79 -4.09 35.41 -8.06
N GLU A 80 -4.44 36.43 -8.84
CA GLU A 80 -3.89 36.66 -10.18
C GLU A 80 -2.37 36.83 -10.17
N ALA A 81 -1.83 37.56 -9.19
CA ALA A 81 -0.39 37.69 -9.00
C ALA A 81 0.29 36.33 -8.77
N VAL A 82 -0.29 35.47 -7.92
CA VAL A 82 0.24 34.11 -7.68
C VAL A 82 0.14 33.24 -8.94
N LEU A 83 -0.94 33.37 -9.72
CA LEU A 83 -1.09 32.63 -10.97
C LEU A 83 -0.06 33.07 -12.02
N GLU A 84 0.27 34.35 -12.10
CA GLU A 84 1.33 34.83 -12.99
C GLU A 84 2.70 34.28 -12.57
N ASP A 85 3.00 34.21 -11.27
CA ASP A 85 4.22 33.54 -10.78
C ASP A 85 4.27 32.07 -11.22
N LYS A 86 3.14 31.35 -11.14
CA LYS A 86 3.02 29.96 -11.61
C LYS A 86 3.18 29.81 -13.13
N ILE A 87 2.79 30.80 -13.92
CA ILE A 87 3.07 30.85 -15.36
C ILE A 87 4.57 31.01 -15.61
N GLN A 88 5.26 31.86 -14.83
CA GLN A 88 6.72 32.01 -14.92
C GLN A 88 7.48 30.75 -14.46
N GLU A 89 6.96 30.00 -13.48
CA GLU A 89 7.45 28.65 -13.15
C GLU A 89 7.33 27.71 -14.35
N SER A 90 6.17 27.66 -14.99
CA SER A 90 5.93 26.82 -16.18
C SER A 90 6.89 27.18 -17.35
N LYS A 91 7.25 28.46 -17.49
CA LYS A 91 8.26 28.92 -18.45
C LYS A 91 9.65 28.36 -18.14
N ARG A 92 10.04 28.32 -16.86
CA ARG A 92 11.32 27.76 -16.41
C ARG A 92 11.41 26.25 -16.64
N GLU A 93 10.29 25.54 -16.57
CA GLU A 93 10.16 24.12 -16.93
C GLU A 93 10.21 23.84 -18.46
N GLY A 94 10.41 24.88 -19.26
CA GLY A 94 10.61 24.78 -20.70
C GLY A 94 9.31 24.71 -21.50
N LEU A 95 8.24 25.35 -21.03
CA LEU A 95 7.00 25.54 -21.80
C LEU A 95 7.21 26.58 -22.92
N SER A 96 6.68 26.31 -24.12
CA SER A 96 6.84 27.21 -25.27
C SER A 96 6.06 28.52 -25.10
N ALA A 97 6.45 29.58 -25.81
CA ALA A 97 5.78 30.88 -25.74
C ALA A 97 4.28 30.81 -26.11
N ALA A 98 3.93 30.01 -27.12
CA ALA A 98 2.54 29.81 -27.53
C ALA A 98 1.71 29.11 -26.44
N PHE A 99 2.27 28.08 -25.80
CA PHE A 99 1.59 27.37 -24.72
C PHE A 99 1.51 28.21 -23.43
N LEU A 100 2.50 29.06 -23.15
CA LEU A 100 2.43 30.00 -22.02
C LEU A 100 1.24 30.95 -22.14
N GLU A 101 0.98 31.48 -23.33
CA GLU A 101 -0.16 32.36 -23.56
C GLU A 101 -1.49 31.61 -23.44
N ARG A 102 -1.55 30.37 -23.94
CA ARG A 102 -2.72 29.50 -23.73
C ARG A 102 -2.96 29.22 -22.24
N LEU A 103 -1.92 28.91 -21.47
CA LEU A 103 -2.02 28.68 -20.03
C LEU A 103 -2.51 29.95 -19.32
N ARG A 104 -1.95 31.12 -19.65
CA ARG A 104 -2.40 32.41 -19.09
C ARG A 104 -3.89 32.63 -19.34
N LYS A 105 -4.36 32.39 -20.56
CA LYS A 105 -5.78 32.50 -20.91
C LYS A 105 -6.65 31.54 -20.09
N ILE A 106 -6.25 30.28 -19.93
CA ILE A 106 -6.98 29.29 -19.13
C ILE A 106 -7.09 29.76 -17.68
N LEU A 107 -5.96 30.13 -17.06
CA LEU A 107 -5.92 30.51 -15.64
C LEU A 107 -6.70 31.80 -15.34
N THR A 108 -6.59 32.81 -16.22
CA THR A 108 -7.35 34.06 -16.08
C THR A 108 -8.84 33.86 -16.26
N THR A 109 -9.25 32.99 -17.19
CA THR A 109 -10.67 32.63 -17.40
C THR A 109 -11.25 31.93 -16.17
N HIS A 110 -10.46 31.07 -15.52
CA HIS A 110 -10.89 30.30 -14.34
C HIS A 110 -10.37 30.85 -13.01
N VAL A 111 -10.06 32.14 -12.93
CA VAL A 111 -9.48 32.76 -11.72
C VAL A 111 -10.35 32.54 -10.46
N ASP A 112 -11.68 32.51 -10.60
CA ASP A 112 -12.59 32.26 -9.47
C ASP A 112 -12.48 30.84 -8.89
N VAL A 113 -11.87 29.89 -9.59
CA VAL A 113 -11.62 28.55 -9.03
C VAL A 113 -10.57 28.59 -7.92
N PHE A 114 -9.77 29.64 -7.81
CA PHE A 114 -8.64 29.69 -6.87
C PHE A 114 -8.96 30.49 -5.60
N ARG A 115 -8.42 30.02 -4.47
CA ARG A 115 -8.56 30.66 -3.14
C ARG A 115 -7.26 30.59 -2.35
N LEU A 116 -6.97 31.65 -1.60
CA LEU A 116 -5.83 31.74 -0.67
C LEU A 116 -6.27 31.81 0.80
N GLU A 117 -7.50 32.26 1.04
CA GLU A 117 -8.05 32.51 2.37
C GLU A 117 -9.46 31.93 2.48
N ILE A 118 -9.92 31.66 3.71
CA ILE A 118 -11.28 31.19 3.92
C ILE A 118 -12.22 32.37 3.65
N GLY A 119 -13.17 32.16 2.75
CA GLY A 119 -14.28 33.07 2.53
C GLY A 119 -15.61 32.39 2.79
N HIS A 120 -16.68 33.17 2.61
CA HIS A 120 -18.06 32.71 2.66
C HIS A 120 -18.45 32.05 1.31
N ASP A 121 -17.61 31.16 0.80
CA ASP A 121 -17.90 30.37 -0.40
C ASP A 121 -19.03 29.37 -0.10
N LYS A 122 -19.90 29.15 -1.09
CA LYS A 122 -20.90 28.07 -1.00
C LYS A 122 -20.18 26.72 -0.93
N SER A 123 -20.78 25.75 -0.25
CA SER A 123 -20.30 24.37 -0.34
C SER A 123 -20.34 23.88 -1.78
N ILE A 124 -19.50 22.91 -2.10
CA ILE A 124 -19.52 22.30 -3.42
C ILE A 124 -20.89 21.67 -3.71
N ALA A 125 -21.29 21.69 -4.97
CA ALA A 125 -22.61 21.25 -5.42
C ALA A 125 -22.72 19.71 -5.53
N VAL A 126 -22.52 19.01 -4.41
CA VAL A 126 -22.71 17.56 -4.27
C VAL A 126 -23.62 17.27 -3.08
N GLU A 127 -24.16 16.06 -3.02
CA GLU A 127 -24.99 15.62 -1.89
C GLU A 127 -24.21 15.75 -0.57
N PRO A 128 -24.74 16.41 0.48
CA PRO A 128 -24.04 16.55 1.76
C PRO A 128 -23.72 15.20 2.40
N LEU A 129 -22.56 15.10 3.06
CA LEU A 129 -22.17 13.88 3.76
C LEU A 129 -23.15 13.60 4.90
N ARG A 130 -23.86 12.46 4.83
CA ARG A 130 -24.72 11.96 5.90
C ARG A 130 -24.04 10.80 6.62
N MET A 131 -23.79 10.99 7.92
CA MET A 131 -23.17 9.96 8.75
C MET A 131 -24.16 8.90 9.19
N ARG A 132 -23.69 7.67 9.28
CA ARG A 132 -24.43 6.57 9.92
C ARG A 132 -23.81 6.27 11.26
N ILE A 133 -24.61 6.41 12.31
CA ILE A 133 -24.20 6.10 13.69
C ILE A 133 -24.81 4.76 14.07
N LYS A 134 -24.01 3.93 14.75
CA LYS A 134 -24.43 2.62 15.25
C LYS A 134 -25.67 2.74 16.14
N PRO A 135 -26.65 1.84 16.01
CA PRO A 135 -27.80 1.81 16.91
C PRO A 135 -27.38 1.78 18.38
N GLY A 136 -28.01 2.62 19.21
CA GLY A 136 -27.72 2.70 20.65
C GLY A 136 -26.46 3.49 21.02
N ALA A 137 -25.83 4.21 20.08
CA ALA A 137 -24.70 5.07 20.40
C ALA A 137 -25.08 6.18 21.40
N ILE A 138 -24.28 6.31 22.45
CA ILE A 138 -24.48 7.30 23.51
C ILE A 138 -23.71 8.58 23.15
N PRO A 139 -24.32 9.78 23.24
CA PRO A 139 -23.64 11.03 23.04
C PRO A 139 -22.40 11.21 23.91
N VAL A 140 -21.29 11.60 23.28
CA VAL A 140 -20.03 11.89 23.98
C VAL A 140 -19.83 13.39 24.08
N LYS A 141 -19.73 13.89 25.30
CA LYS A 141 -19.42 15.29 25.61
C LYS A 141 -18.11 15.38 26.39
N CYS A 142 -17.12 16.08 25.84
CA CYS A 142 -15.87 16.34 26.52
C CYS A 142 -16.02 17.43 27.60
N GLY A 143 -15.15 17.39 28.62
CA GLY A 143 -14.93 18.54 29.49
C GLY A 143 -14.11 19.64 28.79
N LEU A 144 -14.23 20.88 29.28
CA LEU A 144 -13.43 22.00 28.76
C LEU A 144 -11.94 21.76 29.00
N ARG A 145 -11.14 21.87 27.94
CA ARG A 145 -9.70 21.73 28.03
C ARG A 145 -9.04 23.04 28.45
N ARG A 146 -7.96 22.94 29.24
CA ARG A 146 -7.10 24.06 29.58
C ARG A 146 -6.10 24.32 28.45
N TYR A 147 -6.04 25.55 27.97
CA TYR A 147 -5.12 25.97 26.90
C TYR A 147 -4.16 27.04 27.41
N PRO A 148 -2.89 27.04 26.98
CA PRO A 148 -1.98 28.17 27.19
C PRO A 148 -2.52 29.46 26.53
N PRO A 149 -2.18 30.65 27.03
CA PRO A 149 -2.69 31.92 26.50
C PRO A 149 -2.55 32.09 24.98
N ALA A 150 -1.40 31.72 24.40
CA ALA A 150 -1.18 31.78 22.95
C ALA A 150 -2.16 30.87 22.16
N HIS A 151 -2.49 29.69 22.69
CA HIS A 151 -3.47 28.79 22.06
C HIS A 151 -4.90 29.31 22.22
N VAL A 152 -5.20 30.00 23.33
CA VAL A 152 -6.50 30.63 23.55
C VAL A 152 -6.73 31.73 22.52
N GLU A 153 -5.76 32.62 22.31
CA GLU A 153 -5.87 33.68 21.31
C GLU A 153 -5.98 33.13 19.88
N PHE A 154 -5.15 32.14 19.53
CA PHE A 154 -5.27 31.45 18.25
C PHE A 154 -6.67 30.82 18.07
N LEU A 155 -7.17 30.09 19.07
CA LEU A 155 -8.47 29.43 18.99
C LEU A 155 -9.61 30.45 18.85
N LYS A 156 -9.52 31.57 19.59
CA LYS A 156 -10.49 32.67 19.53
C LYS A 156 -10.56 33.26 18.13
N GLN A 157 -9.40 33.59 17.55
CA GLN A 157 -9.31 34.16 16.22
C GLN A 157 -9.79 33.16 15.15
N HIS A 158 -9.30 31.92 15.22
CA HIS A 158 -9.64 30.90 14.23
C HIS A 158 -11.13 30.54 14.23
N VAL A 159 -11.76 30.44 15.41
CA VAL A 159 -13.21 30.15 15.50
C VAL A 159 -14.04 31.31 14.97
N ARG A 160 -13.63 32.56 15.23
CA ARG A 160 -14.28 33.74 14.63
C ARG A 160 -14.20 33.73 13.11
N GLU A 161 -13.04 33.36 12.54
CA GLU A 161 -12.89 33.23 11.08
C GLU A 161 -13.83 32.16 10.51
N LEU A 162 -13.95 31.01 11.18
CA LEU A 162 -14.84 29.92 10.75
C LEU A 162 -16.32 30.33 10.85
N GLU A 163 -16.69 31.06 11.90
CA GLU A 163 -18.06 31.55 12.13
C GLU A 163 -18.42 32.63 11.10
N ALA A 164 -17.54 33.61 10.88
CA ALA A 164 -17.72 34.65 9.87
C ALA A 164 -17.82 34.08 8.44
N ALA A 165 -17.15 32.94 8.18
CA ALA A 165 -17.23 32.23 6.91
C ALA A 165 -18.44 31.30 6.78
N GLY A 166 -19.29 31.18 7.80
CA GLY A 166 -20.46 30.29 7.80
C GLY A 166 -20.11 28.80 7.84
N LEU A 167 -18.87 28.45 8.21
CA LEU A 167 -18.40 27.05 8.27
C LEU A 167 -18.74 26.38 9.60
N VAL A 168 -19.00 27.18 10.64
CA VAL A 168 -19.48 26.74 11.96
C VAL A 168 -20.52 27.72 12.47
N TYR A 169 -21.38 27.27 13.37
CA TYR A 169 -22.30 28.14 14.11
C TYR A 169 -22.26 27.79 15.60
N ARG A 170 -22.54 28.78 16.45
CA ARG A 170 -22.60 28.58 17.90
C ARG A 170 -23.83 27.74 18.28
N ASN A 171 -23.61 26.64 18.98
CA ASN A 171 -24.64 25.68 19.39
C ASN A 171 -24.37 25.14 20.80
N ASN A 172 -24.75 25.91 21.81
CA ASN A 172 -24.59 25.51 23.21
C ASN A 172 -25.52 24.36 23.64
N ARG A 173 -26.49 23.97 22.79
CA ARG A 173 -27.42 22.86 23.02
C ARG A 173 -26.92 21.53 22.44
N ALA A 174 -25.73 21.50 21.84
CA ALA A 174 -25.18 20.26 21.28
C ALA A 174 -25.00 19.18 22.37
N THR A 175 -25.51 17.99 22.07
CA THR A 175 -25.40 16.81 22.96
C THR A 175 -24.08 16.07 22.79
N TRP A 176 -23.46 16.23 21.62
CA TRP A 176 -22.11 15.79 21.31
C TRP A 176 -21.15 16.97 21.40
N ALA A 177 -19.97 16.77 21.97
CA ALA A 177 -18.90 17.76 21.91
C ALA A 177 -17.53 17.12 22.05
N SER A 178 -16.65 17.39 21.10
CA SER A 178 -15.24 17.01 21.14
C SER A 178 -14.35 18.16 21.58
N ALA A 179 -13.20 17.84 22.19
CA ALA A 179 -12.23 18.84 22.60
C ALA A 179 -11.30 19.17 21.42
N PRO A 180 -11.16 20.44 21.02
CA PRO A 180 -10.14 20.83 20.07
C PRO A 180 -8.75 20.68 20.71
N ARG A 181 -7.77 20.28 19.89
CA ARG A 181 -6.36 20.24 20.23
C ARG A 181 -5.61 21.13 19.25
N ILE A 182 -4.86 22.07 19.81
CA ILE A 182 -3.96 22.90 19.03
C ILE A 182 -2.65 22.14 18.86
N VAL A 183 -2.17 22.06 17.62
CA VAL A 183 -0.91 21.42 17.24
C VAL A 183 -0.10 22.39 16.40
N LEU A 184 1.22 22.27 16.47
CA LEU A 184 2.13 22.99 15.58
C LEU A 184 2.17 22.30 14.21
N LYS A 185 2.23 23.09 13.15
CA LYS A 185 2.64 22.61 11.83
C LYS A 185 4.17 22.55 11.74
N LYS A 186 4.70 22.37 10.53
CA LYS A 186 6.14 22.34 10.27
C LYS A 186 6.83 23.62 10.77
N ASP A 187 6.20 24.76 10.57
CA ASP A 187 6.72 26.05 11.03
C ASP A 187 6.36 26.26 12.52
N PRO A 188 7.33 26.63 13.38
CA PRO A 188 7.12 26.75 14.84
C PRO A 188 6.05 27.75 15.26
N ASN A 189 5.67 28.67 14.36
CA ASN A 189 4.70 29.72 14.63
C ASN A 189 3.33 29.46 13.97
N ASP A 190 3.19 28.39 13.16
CA ASP A 190 1.94 28.07 12.46
C ASP A 190 1.14 27.04 13.26
N LEU A 191 0.11 27.52 13.96
CA LEU A 191 -0.78 26.71 14.78
C LEU A 191 -1.94 26.13 13.94
N ARG A 192 -2.38 24.92 14.29
CA ARG A 192 -3.53 24.26 13.68
C ARG A 192 -4.49 23.74 14.73
N MET A 193 -5.78 24.02 14.57
CA MET A 193 -6.83 23.35 15.32
C MET A 193 -7.10 21.96 14.74
N THR A 194 -7.13 20.95 15.60
CA THR A 194 -7.59 19.58 15.29
C THR A 194 -8.69 19.20 16.26
N ILE A 195 -9.72 18.49 15.81
CA ILE A 195 -10.83 18.08 16.68
C ILE A 195 -10.68 16.59 16.95
N ASP A 196 -10.82 16.19 18.22
CA ASP A 196 -10.71 14.78 18.60
C ASP A 196 -11.97 14.01 18.20
N SER A 197 -11.96 13.47 16.99
CA SER A 197 -13.04 12.67 16.41
C SER A 197 -13.03 11.21 16.86
N ARG A 198 -12.07 10.76 17.68
CA ARG A 198 -11.97 9.32 18.05
C ARG A 198 -13.24 8.77 18.72
N PRO A 199 -13.91 9.47 19.65
CA PRO A 199 -15.13 8.95 20.27
C PRO A 199 -16.27 8.78 19.27
N ILE A 200 -16.52 9.79 18.42
CA ILE A 200 -17.57 9.73 17.40
C ILE A 200 -17.25 8.70 16.31
N ASN A 201 -15.99 8.59 15.89
CA ASN A 201 -15.55 7.61 14.91
C ASN A 201 -15.76 6.17 15.41
N ALA A 202 -15.65 5.91 16.71
CA ALA A 202 -15.91 4.58 17.28
C ALA A 202 -17.40 4.19 17.19
N CYS A 203 -18.28 5.19 17.22
CA CYS A 203 -19.74 5.05 17.08
C CYS A 203 -20.22 5.10 15.62
N THR A 204 -19.35 5.46 14.68
CA THR A 204 -19.69 5.57 13.26
C THR A 204 -19.70 4.18 12.61
N GLU A 205 -20.66 3.93 11.73
CA GLU A 205 -20.66 2.81 10.79
C GLU A 205 -19.92 3.21 9.51
N PRO A 206 -18.71 2.68 9.26
CA PRO A 206 -17.89 3.12 8.15
C PRO A 206 -18.59 2.93 6.80
N MET A 207 -18.46 3.91 5.91
CA MET A 207 -18.91 3.80 4.53
C MET A 207 -17.98 2.85 3.76
N PRO A 208 -18.51 1.84 3.05
CA PRO A 208 -17.69 1.04 2.16
C PRO A 208 -17.25 1.92 0.98
N TRP A 209 -15.94 2.01 0.74
CA TRP A 209 -15.40 2.73 -0.41
C TRP A 209 -14.20 1.98 -1.00
N PRO A 210 -14.17 1.73 -2.32
CA PRO A 210 -13.04 1.07 -2.96
C PRO A 210 -11.88 2.06 -3.07
N MET A 211 -10.90 1.96 -2.17
CA MET A 211 -9.63 2.66 -2.34
C MET A 211 -8.84 1.99 -3.47
N PRO A 212 -8.51 2.71 -4.56
CA PRO A 212 -7.73 2.12 -5.63
C PRO A 212 -6.35 1.68 -5.11
N ASN A 213 -5.87 0.55 -5.62
CA ASN A 213 -4.48 0.16 -5.41
C ASN A 213 -3.58 1.15 -6.16
N LEU A 214 -2.66 1.82 -5.44
CA LEU A 214 -1.79 2.84 -6.02
C LEU A 214 -0.93 2.28 -7.16
N ASP A 215 -0.37 1.08 -7.03
CA ASP A 215 0.47 0.48 -8.08
C ASP A 215 -0.35 0.22 -9.35
N ALA A 216 -1.59 -0.24 -9.21
CA ALA A 216 -2.51 -0.38 -10.34
C ALA A 216 -2.89 0.97 -10.95
N ALA A 217 -3.18 1.97 -10.11
CA ALA A 217 -3.51 3.32 -10.56
C ALA A 217 -2.34 3.98 -11.31
N LEU A 218 -1.10 3.69 -10.97
CA LEU A 218 0.09 4.23 -11.64
C LEU A 218 0.33 3.62 -13.04
N THR A 219 -0.28 2.46 -13.36
CA THR A 219 -0.12 1.84 -14.69
C THR A 219 -0.75 2.67 -15.82
N VAL A 220 -1.76 3.48 -15.52
CA VAL A 220 -2.41 4.36 -16.51
C VAL A 220 -1.50 5.50 -16.97
N LEU A 221 -0.43 5.78 -16.22
CA LEU A 221 0.52 6.85 -16.52
C LEU A 221 1.56 6.45 -17.58
N VAL A 222 1.61 5.17 -17.97
CA VAL A 222 2.56 4.67 -18.97
C VAL A 222 2.38 5.43 -20.28
N GLY A 223 3.48 5.98 -20.82
CA GLY A 223 3.48 6.78 -22.05
C GLY A 223 3.22 8.28 -21.83
N SER A 224 2.87 8.70 -20.61
CA SER A 224 2.72 10.13 -20.29
C SER A 224 4.07 10.83 -20.23
N ARG A 225 4.11 12.11 -20.60
CA ARG A 225 5.35 12.91 -20.66
C ARG A 225 5.25 14.25 -19.96
N VAL A 226 4.04 14.75 -19.78
CA VAL A 226 3.76 16.06 -19.18
C VAL A 226 2.61 15.92 -18.19
N TYR A 227 2.66 16.73 -17.13
CA TYR A 227 1.80 16.59 -15.98
C TYR A 227 1.37 17.94 -15.42
N PHE A 228 0.28 17.96 -14.66
CA PHE A 228 -0.06 19.03 -13.73
C PHE A 228 -0.48 18.44 -12.40
N THR A 229 -0.30 19.19 -11.31
CA THR A 229 -0.79 18.84 -9.98
C THR A 229 -1.75 19.93 -9.50
N LEU A 230 -2.95 19.55 -9.08
CA LEU A 230 -3.93 20.48 -8.52
C LEU A 230 -4.20 20.10 -7.07
N HIS A 231 -4.15 21.09 -6.18
CA HIS A 231 -4.38 20.91 -4.76
C HIS A 231 -5.63 21.65 -4.31
N TRP A 232 -6.47 20.98 -3.52
CA TRP A 232 -7.71 21.56 -3.04
C TRP A 232 -7.44 22.60 -1.95
N PHE A 233 -8.17 23.72 -1.99
CA PHE A 233 -8.08 24.73 -0.95
C PHE A 233 -8.85 24.29 0.29
N LYS A 234 -8.16 23.77 1.31
CA LYS A 234 -8.80 23.31 2.55
C LYS A 234 -9.96 22.32 2.29
N GLY A 235 -9.73 21.33 1.41
CA GLY A 235 -10.75 20.45 0.78
C GLY A 235 -11.95 20.06 1.65
N TYR A 236 -11.72 19.51 2.84
CA TYR A 236 -12.80 19.11 3.77
C TYR A 236 -13.81 20.23 4.08
N TRP A 237 -13.35 21.47 4.23
CA TRP A 237 -14.21 22.62 4.54
C TRP A 237 -15.09 23.06 3.35
N GLN A 238 -14.87 22.54 2.15
CA GLN A 238 -15.71 22.82 0.99
C GLN A 238 -16.91 21.87 0.90
N LEU A 239 -16.84 20.72 1.56
CA LEU A 239 -17.86 19.67 1.54
C LEU A 239 -18.92 19.95 2.59
N ALA A 240 -20.19 19.94 2.18
CA ALA A 240 -21.31 20.09 3.10
C ALA A 240 -21.48 18.85 3.97
N LEU A 241 -21.80 19.08 5.24
CA LEU A 241 -22.23 18.04 6.17
C LEU A 241 -23.76 18.10 6.29
N HIS A 242 -24.43 16.97 6.13
CA HIS A 242 -25.90 16.90 6.24
C HIS A 242 -26.36 17.39 7.61
N GLU A 243 -27.45 18.16 7.68
CA GLU A 243 -27.94 18.81 8.91
C GLU A 243 -28.08 17.84 10.09
N ASP A 244 -28.71 16.67 9.87
CA ASP A 244 -28.80 15.57 10.84
C ASP A 244 -27.46 15.11 11.42
N SER A 245 -26.37 15.28 10.68
CA SER A 245 -25.03 14.80 11.04
C SER A 245 -24.13 15.87 11.65
N GLN A 246 -24.52 17.15 11.56
CA GLN A 246 -23.68 18.27 12.01
C GLN A 246 -23.38 18.21 13.50
N MET A 247 -24.40 17.96 14.33
CA MET A 247 -24.27 17.98 15.78
C MET A 247 -23.20 17.00 16.29
N TYR A 248 -23.03 15.83 15.66
CA TYR A 248 -22.06 14.81 16.05
C TYR A 248 -20.62 15.31 16.12
N TYR A 249 -20.30 16.35 15.36
CA TYR A 249 -18.96 16.90 15.25
C TYR A 249 -18.79 18.25 15.92
N SER A 250 -19.73 18.63 16.78
CA SER A 250 -19.60 19.86 17.56
C SER A 250 -18.35 19.80 18.44
N PHE A 251 -17.74 20.95 18.70
CA PHE A 251 -16.53 21.05 19.51
C PHE A 251 -16.66 22.15 20.56
N MET A 252 -16.07 21.90 21.73
CA MET A 252 -16.16 22.80 22.89
C MET A 252 -14.90 23.65 23.02
N THR A 253 -15.09 24.97 23.10
CA THR A 253 -14.03 25.95 23.33
C THR A 253 -14.31 26.74 24.60
N PRO A 254 -13.35 27.53 25.13
CA PRO A 254 -13.62 28.46 26.23
C PRO A 254 -14.69 29.52 25.92
N PHE A 255 -15.02 29.73 24.65
CA PHE A 255 -15.93 30.79 24.20
C PHE A 255 -17.35 30.28 23.87
N GLY A 256 -17.53 28.96 23.83
CA GLY A 256 -18.80 28.32 23.48
C GLY A 256 -18.61 26.97 22.81
N VAL A 257 -19.73 26.31 22.54
CA VAL A 257 -19.78 25.10 21.72
C VAL A 257 -20.16 25.51 20.30
N TYR A 258 -19.43 24.98 19.33
CA TYR A 258 -19.61 25.29 17.92
C TYR A 258 -19.89 24.00 17.14
N THR A 259 -20.85 24.05 16.24
CA THR A 259 -21.25 22.94 15.37
C THR A 259 -20.82 23.25 13.93
N PRO A 260 -20.10 22.36 13.24
CA PRO A 260 -19.67 22.58 11.86
C PRO A 260 -20.80 22.32 10.86
N THR A 261 -20.85 23.12 9.79
CA THR A 261 -21.73 22.94 8.62
C THR A 261 -21.04 22.18 7.48
N ARG A 262 -19.76 21.83 7.69
CA ARG A 262 -18.85 21.22 6.72
C ARG A 262 -18.17 19.98 7.29
N VAL A 263 -17.67 19.15 6.40
CA VAL A 263 -16.88 17.97 6.75
C VAL A 263 -15.60 18.40 7.47
N LEU A 264 -15.29 17.74 8.58
CA LEU A 264 -14.06 17.99 9.33
C LEU A 264 -12.97 16.98 8.95
N MET A 265 -11.72 17.41 9.06
CA MET A 265 -10.60 16.48 8.99
C MET A 265 -10.62 15.51 10.19
N GLY A 266 -10.40 14.22 9.91
CA GLY A 266 -10.30 13.18 10.93
C GLY A 266 -11.59 12.39 11.17
N GLN A 267 -12.69 12.71 10.49
CA GLN A 267 -13.89 11.87 10.49
C GLN A 267 -13.62 10.56 9.73
N THR A 268 -14.24 9.45 10.15
CA THR A 268 -14.04 8.12 9.52
C THR A 268 -14.30 8.15 8.01
N ASP A 269 -15.41 8.77 7.58
CA ASP A 269 -15.86 8.70 6.19
C ASP A 269 -15.41 9.91 5.34
N ALA A 270 -14.72 10.89 5.94
CA ALA A 270 -14.31 12.10 5.24
C ALA A 270 -13.36 11.81 4.05
N VAL A 271 -12.47 10.83 4.18
CA VAL A 271 -11.52 10.46 3.11
C VAL A 271 -12.23 9.74 1.95
N ALA A 272 -13.17 8.86 2.28
CA ALA A 272 -13.98 8.17 1.27
C ALA A 272 -14.86 9.15 0.49
N PHE A 273 -15.35 10.18 1.17
CA PHE A 273 -16.24 11.18 0.60
C PHE A 273 -15.50 12.31 -0.16
N SER A 274 -14.30 12.69 0.27
CA SER A 274 -13.58 13.82 -0.29
C SER A 274 -12.71 13.48 -1.50
N TRP A 275 -12.41 12.21 -1.81
CA TRP A 275 -11.25 11.86 -2.66
C TRP A 275 -9.96 12.56 -2.18
N LEU A 276 -8.80 12.24 -2.73
CA LEU A 276 -7.50 12.71 -2.22
C LEU A 276 -7.37 14.25 -2.26
N ASP A 277 -6.57 14.83 -1.35
CA ASP A 277 -6.33 16.30 -1.23
C ASP A 277 -5.63 16.91 -2.48
N ASP A 278 -5.19 16.06 -3.41
CA ASP A 278 -4.46 16.41 -4.62
C ASP A 278 -4.89 15.57 -5.84
N MET A 279 -4.74 16.17 -7.03
CA MET A 279 -5.06 15.55 -8.31
C MET A 279 -3.85 15.65 -9.22
N LEU A 280 -3.56 14.55 -9.94
CA LEU A 280 -2.54 14.49 -10.97
C LEU A 280 -3.22 14.42 -12.34
N GLY A 281 -3.01 15.45 -13.16
CA GLY A 281 -3.29 15.40 -14.59
C GLY A 281 -2.05 14.93 -15.35
N TYR A 282 -2.25 14.16 -16.41
CA TYR A 282 -1.17 13.62 -17.22
C TYR A 282 -1.60 13.56 -18.69
N ALA A 283 -0.64 13.70 -19.60
CA ALA A 283 -0.83 13.51 -21.02
C ALA A 283 0.49 13.17 -21.73
N GLU A 284 0.39 12.67 -22.95
CA GLU A 284 1.56 12.48 -23.83
C GLU A 284 2.03 13.81 -24.44
N THR A 285 1.09 14.69 -24.80
CA THR A 285 1.37 16.00 -25.40
C THR A 285 0.92 17.17 -24.52
N THR A 286 1.57 18.33 -24.68
CA THR A 286 1.19 19.56 -23.96
C THR A 286 -0.19 20.09 -24.39
N ASP A 287 -0.60 19.85 -25.64
CA ASP A 287 -1.90 20.29 -26.12
C ASP A 287 -3.04 19.54 -25.41
N ASP A 288 -2.91 18.21 -25.34
CA ASP A 288 -3.84 17.35 -24.62
C ASP A 288 -3.87 17.68 -23.12
N LEU A 289 -2.70 17.95 -22.53
CA LEU A 289 -2.61 18.34 -21.12
C LEU A 289 -3.44 19.59 -20.82
N PHE A 290 -3.37 20.61 -21.68
CA PHE A 290 -4.10 21.86 -21.47
C PHE A 290 -5.58 21.75 -21.83
N GLY A 291 -5.93 20.89 -22.79
CA GLY A 291 -7.31 20.47 -22.99
C GLY A 291 -7.90 19.81 -21.74
N LEU A 292 -7.15 18.91 -21.10
CA LEU A 292 -7.53 18.27 -19.84
C LEU A 292 -7.62 19.28 -18.69
N LEU A 293 -6.63 20.17 -18.54
CA LEU A 293 -6.60 21.18 -17.49
C LEU A 293 -7.84 22.09 -17.57
N GLU A 294 -8.18 22.57 -18.76
CA GLU A 294 -9.35 23.43 -18.99
C GLU A 294 -10.65 22.70 -18.65
N GLN A 295 -10.79 21.42 -19.02
CA GLN A 295 -11.94 20.60 -18.63
C GLN A 295 -12.04 20.45 -17.11
N VAL A 296 -10.93 20.16 -16.43
CA VAL A 296 -10.90 20.00 -14.97
C VAL A 296 -11.28 21.30 -14.27
N LEU A 297 -10.72 22.44 -14.69
CA LEU A 297 -11.05 23.75 -14.13
C LEU A 297 -12.50 24.16 -14.40
N THR A 298 -13.05 23.79 -15.56
CA THR A 298 -14.47 23.96 -15.88
C THR A 298 -15.36 23.15 -14.94
N ILE A 299 -15.01 21.89 -14.66
CA ILE A 299 -15.71 21.06 -13.67
C ILE A 299 -15.61 21.69 -12.28
N CYS A 300 -14.43 22.15 -11.87
CA CYS A 300 -14.24 22.82 -10.59
C CYS A 300 -15.15 24.05 -10.48
N SER A 301 -15.19 24.88 -11.51
CA SER A 301 -16.09 26.04 -11.57
C SER A 301 -17.56 25.63 -11.48
N LYS A 302 -17.99 24.62 -12.26
CA LYS A 302 -19.36 24.11 -12.27
C LYS A 302 -19.82 23.63 -10.90
N PHE A 303 -18.97 22.91 -10.17
CA PHE A 303 -19.30 22.36 -8.85
C PHE A 303 -18.94 23.30 -7.70
N GLY A 304 -18.34 24.45 -7.97
CA GLY A 304 -17.88 25.39 -6.95
C GLY A 304 -16.66 24.94 -6.16
N LEU A 305 -15.89 23.96 -6.65
CA LEU A 305 -14.66 23.47 -6.03
C LEU A 305 -13.57 24.53 -6.14
N LYS A 306 -12.85 24.76 -5.04
CA LYS A 306 -11.79 25.76 -4.93
C LYS A 306 -10.41 25.13 -4.78
N LEU A 307 -9.43 25.64 -5.51
CA LEU A 307 -8.05 25.16 -5.53
C LEU A 307 -7.10 26.16 -4.84
N ASN A 308 -5.99 25.65 -4.29
CA ASN A 308 -4.94 26.49 -3.72
C ASN A 308 -3.87 26.76 -4.79
N PRO A 309 -3.78 27.97 -5.36
CA PRO A 309 -2.88 28.25 -6.48
C PRO A 309 -1.40 28.12 -6.10
N ARG A 310 -1.03 28.37 -4.83
CA ARG A 310 0.37 28.25 -4.37
C ARG A 310 0.88 26.82 -4.37
N LYS A 311 -0.03 25.85 -4.24
CA LYS A 311 0.30 24.42 -4.20
C LYS A 311 0.05 23.71 -5.52
N CYS A 312 -0.58 24.37 -6.50
CA CYS A 312 -0.80 23.78 -7.81
C CYS A 312 0.42 24.01 -8.70
N ASP A 313 0.74 23.03 -9.54
CA ASP A 313 1.72 23.17 -10.61
C ASP A 313 1.02 22.84 -11.93
N PHE A 314 0.97 23.81 -12.85
CA PHE A 314 0.14 23.68 -14.06
C PHE A 314 0.87 23.03 -15.25
N PHE A 315 2.19 22.89 -15.15
CA PHE A 315 3.01 22.22 -16.14
C PHE A 315 4.29 21.67 -15.50
N LEU A 316 4.47 20.36 -15.59
CA LEU A 316 5.62 19.64 -15.07
C LEU A 316 6.06 18.58 -16.09
N ARG A 317 7.38 18.35 -16.18
CA ARG A 317 7.95 17.16 -16.87
C ARG A 317 8.22 16.01 -15.92
N LYS A 318 8.41 16.34 -14.64
CA LYS A 318 8.56 15.41 -13.53
C LYS A 318 7.64 15.85 -12.39
N ALA A 319 6.68 15.01 -12.02
CA ALA A 319 5.68 15.29 -10.99
C ALA A 319 5.94 14.45 -9.74
N GLU A 320 5.72 15.02 -8.55
CA GLU A 320 5.64 14.26 -7.30
C GLU A 320 4.17 14.05 -6.93
N TRP A 321 3.73 12.79 -6.83
CA TRP A 321 2.35 12.47 -6.46
C TRP A 321 2.27 11.16 -5.66
N CYS A 322 1.44 11.13 -4.61
CA CYS A 322 1.31 9.98 -3.70
C CYS A 322 2.65 9.43 -3.14
N GLY A 323 3.68 10.26 -3.06
CA GLY A 323 5.03 9.87 -2.60
C GLY A 323 5.88 9.16 -3.65
N LYS A 324 5.43 9.15 -4.90
CA LYS A 324 6.18 8.73 -6.07
C LYS A 324 6.64 9.95 -6.86
N SER A 325 7.74 9.80 -7.58
CA SER A 325 8.19 10.75 -8.60
C SER A 325 7.91 10.14 -9.96
N ILE A 326 7.26 10.88 -10.85
CA ILE A 326 6.72 10.39 -12.12
C ILE A 326 7.30 11.26 -13.22
N SER A 327 7.95 10.66 -14.21
CA SER A 327 8.45 11.32 -15.42
C SER A 327 8.24 10.44 -16.65
N ALA A 328 8.63 10.96 -17.81
CA ALA A 328 8.70 10.18 -19.05
C ALA A 328 9.62 8.95 -18.95
N ASP A 329 10.60 8.97 -18.03
CA ASP A 329 11.50 7.85 -17.76
C ASP A 329 10.87 6.80 -16.82
N GLY A 330 9.65 7.03 -16.35
CA GLY A 330 8.90 6.10 -15.53
C GLY A 330 8.59 6.63 -14.13
N VAL A 331 8.21 5.71 -13.25
CA VAL A 331 7.80 6.01 -11.87
C VAL A 331 8.91 5.58 -10.93
N GLU A 332 9.30 6.43 -9.98
CA GLU A 332 10.29 6.19 -8.94
C GLU A 332 9.69 6.54 -7.57
N HIS A 333 10.34 6.16 -6.47
CA HIS A 333 9.96 6.68 -5.16
C HIS A 333 10.57 8.08 -4.95
N SER A 334 9.85 8.99 -4.27
CA SER A 334 10.38 10.35 -4.04
C SER A 334 11.71 10.29 -3.26
N PRO A 335 12.79 10.93 -3.78
CA PRO A 335 14.09 10.96 -3.11
C PRO A 335 14.02 11.54 -1.70
N SER A 336 13.17 12.56 -1.49
CA SER A 336 12.97 13.19 -0.19
C SER A 336 12.50 12.19 0.88
N ARG A 337 11.62 11.25 0.51
CA ARG A 337 11.10 10.21 1.40
C ARG A 337 12.16 9.17 1.72
N ILE A 338 12.94 8.77 0.72
CA ILE A 338 14.08 7.84 0.90
C ILE A 338 15.10 8.45 1.87
N GLN A 339 15.51 9.69 1.61
CA GLN A 339 16.44 10.43 2.47
C GLN A 339 15.92 10.56 3.90
N GLY A 340 14.63 10.90 4.06
CA GLY A 340 13.99 10.96 5.37
C GLY A 340 14.07 9.66 6.15
N LEU A 341 13.88 8.50 5.50
CA LEU A 341 14.03 7.19 6.13
C LEU A 341 15.49 6.84 6.46
N CYS A 342 16.41 7.20 5.58
CA CYS A 342 17.84 6.95 5.79
C CYS A 342 18.40 7.80 6.95
N ALA A 343 17.90 9.03 7.11
CA ALA A 343 18.30 9.95 8.17
C ALA A 343 17.75 9.59 9.57
N LEU A 344 16.80 8.64 9.68
CA LEU A 344 16.25 8.23 10.97
C LEU A 344 17.36 7.67 11.88
N ALA A 345 17.43 8.15 13.11
CA ALA A 345 18.31 7.56 14.11
C ALA A 345 17.94 6.08 14.37
N PRO A 346 18.88 5.26 14.86
CA PRO A 346 18.57 3.91 15.28
C PRO A 346 17.40 3.89 16.28
N PRO A 347 16.44 2.96 16.14
CA PRO A 347 15.26 2.95 16.98
C PRO A 347 15.64 2.64 18.43
N VAL A 348 15.00 3.34 19.36
CA VAL A 348 15.23 3.15 20.81
C VAL A 348 14.09 2.34 21.42
N THR A 349 12.85 2.62 21.01
CA THR A 349 11.65 1.93 21.48
C THR A 349 11.07 1.00 20.42
N ALA A 350 10.25 0.03 20.84
CA ALA A 350 9.54 -0.84 19.91
C ALA A 350 8.55 -0.08 19.01
N ALA A 351 8.05 1.09 19.46
CA ALA A 351 7.25 1.96 18.62
C ALA A 351 8.06 2.60 17.48
N ASP A 352 9.31 2.97 17.74
CA ASP A 352 10.21 3.54 16.72
C ASP A 352 10.56 2.49 15.67
N LEU A 353 10.87 1.26 16.12
CA LEU A 353 11.12 0.14 15.21
C LEU A 353 9.87 -0.22 14.40
N GLN A 354 8.69 -0.24 15.03
CA GLN A 354 7.42 -0.50 14.33
C GLN A 354 7.19 0.56 13.26
N GLN A 355 7.41 1.83 13.57
CA GLN A 355 7.26 2.92 12.61
C GLN A 355 8.21 2.76 11.41
N PHE A 356 9.48 2.42 11.66
CA PHE A 356 10.46 2.19 10.59
C PHE A 356 10.08 0.98 9.71
N VAL A 357 9.73 -0.16 10.30
CA VAL A 357 9.32 -1.37 9.56
C VAL A 357 8.05 -1.10 8.75
N CYS A 358 7.06 -0.41 9.31
CA CYS A 358 5.85 -0.03 8.58
C CYS A 358 6.14 0.90 7.40
N ALA A 359 7.02 1.89 7.58
CA ALA A 359 7.36 2.83 6.52
C ALA A 359 8.13 2.16 5.37
N THR A 360 9.11 1.31 5.68
CA THR A 360 9.86 0.56 4.66
C THR A 360 9.00 -0.49 3.94
N ASN A 361 7.98 -1.03 4.60
CA ASN A 361 7.05 -1.98 3.99
C ASN A 361 6.25 -1.36 2.83
N TRP A 362 6.06 -0.03 2.83
CA TRP A 362 5.45 0.69 1.69
C TRP A 362 6.31 0.61 0.42
N MET A 363 7.62 0.38 0.55
CA MET A 363 8.57 0.29 -0.56
C MET A 363 9.00 -1.15 -0.86
N ARG A 364 8.37 -2.15 -0.23
CA ARG A 364 8.83 -3.56 -0.28
C ARG A 364 8.94 -4.13 -1.69
N ALA A 365 8.09 -3.67 -2.62
CA ALA A 365 8.08 -4.16 -4.00
C ALA A 365 9.29 -3.66 -4.80
N SER A 366 10.02 -2.67 -4.30
CA SER A 366 11.22 -2.12 -4.94
C SER A 366 12.51 -2.61 -4.26
N ILE A 367 12.39 -3.36 -3.16
CA ILE A 367 13.53 -3.86 -2.39
C ILE A 367 13.68 -5.38 -2.61
N PRO A 368 14.79 -5.84 -3.21
CA PRO A 368 15.04 -7.28 -3.35
C PRO A 368 15.16 -7.93 -1.97
N CYS A 369 14.64 -9.16 -1.84
CA CYS A 369 14.68 -9.94 -0.59
C CYS A 369 14.14 -9.20 0.64
N TYR A 370 13.21 -8.25 0.48
CA TYR A 370 12.72 -7.42 1.60
C TYR A 370 12.28 -8.22 2.82
N THR A 371 11.52 -9.32 2.62
CA THR A 371 11.04 -10.15 3.73
C THR A 371 12.20 -10.71 4.56
N GLU A 372 13.26 -11.17 3.92
CA GLU A 372 14.44 -11.66 4.61
C GLU A 372 15.18 -10.54 5.36
N LEU A 373 15.44 -9.42 4.68
CA LEU A 373 16.10 -8.25 5.28
C LEU A 373 15.35 -7.71 6.50
N VAL A 374 14.03 -7.82 6.56
CA VAL A 374 13.23 -7.29 7.67
C VAL A 374 12.90 -8.34 8.74
N THR A 375 13.13 -9.64 8.48
CA THR A 375 12.71 -10.73 9.37
C THR A 375 13.28 -10.61 10.79
N PRO A 376 14.59 -10.36 11.00
CA PRO A 376 15.14 -10.19 12.35
C PRO A 376 14.46 -9.03 13.12
N LEU A 377 14.18 -7.93 12.43
CA LEU A 377 13.50 -6.76 13.01
C LEU A 377 12.04 -7.07 13.36
N ARG A 378 11.34 -7.83 12.51
CA ARG A 378 9.95 -8.27 12.78
C ARG A 378 9.87 -9.22 13.98
N GLN A 379 10.78 -10.19 14.07
CA GLN A 379 10.84 -11.10 15.21
C GLN A 379 11.05 -10.35 16.53
N LEU A 380 11.86 -9.29 16.51
CA LEU A 380 12.06 -8.44 17.68
C LEU A 380 10.79 -7.65 18.05
N LEU A 381 10.06 -7.13 17.06
CA LEU A 381 8.76 -6.50 17.26
C LEU A 381 7.71 -7.46 17.83
N ASP A 382 7.72 -8.72 17.40
CA ASP A 382 6.83 -9.76 17.93
C ASP A 382 7.15 -10.06 19.40
N LYS A 383 8.43 -10.14 19.76
CA LYS A 383 8.87 -10.26 21.17
C LYS A 383 8.38 -9.08 22.00
N ALA A 384 8.55 -7.85 21.50
CA ALA A 384 8.08 -6.64 22.19
C ALA A 384 6.55 -6.63 22.35
N THR A 385 5.82 -7.04 21.31
CA THR A 385 4.35 -7.12 21.30
C THR A 385 3.85 -8.16 22.30
N LYS A 386 4.48 -9.33 22.36
CA LYS A 386 4.17 -10.38 23.35
C LYS A 386 4.46 -9.90 24.78
N LYS A 387 5.60 -9.24 25.00
CA LYS A 387 5.99 -8.70 26.32
C LYS A 387 4.98 -7.71 26.90
N ILE A 388 4.41 -6.83 26.06
CA ILE A 388 3.43 -5.82 26.50
C ILE A 388 1.95 -6.25 26.29
N GLY A 389 1.72 -7.39 25.64
CA GLY A 389 0.39 -7.90 25.28
C GLY A 389 -0.40 -7.01 24.32
N SER A 390 0.26 -6.19 23.50
CA SER A 390 -0.43 -5.27 22.57
C SER A 390 0.46 -4.72 21.46
N ALA A 391 -0.08 -4.68 20.23
CA ALA A 391 0.59 -4.08 19.07
C ALA A 391 0.36 -2.56 18.92
N LYS A 392 -0.36 -1.92 19.86
CA LYS A 392 -0.67 -0.48 19.79
C LYS A 392 0.62 0.34 20.02
N LYS A 393 0.92 1.26 19.10
CA LYS A 393 2.11 2.15 19.15
C LYS A 393 2.35 2.79 20.52
N ILE A 394 1.29 3.32 21.17
CA ILE A 394 1.39 3.97 22.49
C ILE A 394 1.91 3.01 23.57
N LYS A 395 1.53 1.73 23.52
CA LYS A 395 2.02 0.71 24.45
C LYS A 395 3.44 0.28 24.10
N LEU A 396 3.73 0.09 22.82
CA LEU A 396 5.07 -0.26 22.34
C LEU A 396 6.11 0.82 22.62
N ALA A 397 5.71 2.09 22.69
CA ALA A 397 6.60 3.20 23.06
C ALA A 397 7.18 3.07 24.48
N ARG A 398 6.54 2.25 25.34
CA ARG A 398 7.03 1.96 26.70
C ARG A 398 8.04 0.81 26.74
N VAL A 399 8.24 0.11 25.61
CA VAL A 399 9.15 -1.02 25.51
C VAL A 399 10.46 -0.56 24.88
N GLN A 400 11.52 -0.53 25.68
CA GLN A 400 12.88 -0.26 25.22
C GLN A 400 13.42 -1.47 24.46
N LEU A 401 14.02 -1.25 23.28
CA LEU A 401 14.50 -2.34 22.41
C LEU A 401 15.64 -3.14 23.04
N SER A 402 16.49 -2.50 23.83
CA SER A 402 17.52 -3.17 24.64
C SER A 402 16.93 -4.24 25.56
N THR A 403 15.71 -4.05 26.06
CA THR A 403 15.05 -4.98 26.98
C THR A 403 14.38 -6.17 26.29
N VAL A 404 14.39 -6.22 24.96
CA VAL A 404 13.84 -7.32 24.15
C VAL A 404 14.90 -7.99 23.27
N GLY A 405 16.18 -7.62 23.43
CA GLY A 405 17.32 -8.26 22.78
C GLY A 405 17.81 -7.57 21.51
N TRP A 406 17.65 -6.25 21.39
CA TRP A 406 18.32 -5.49 20.34
C TRP A 406 19.84 -5.56 20.51
N ASP A 407 20.55 -5.93 19.44
CA ASP A 407 22.00 -6.13 19.42
C ASP A 407 22.63 -5.64 18.11
N ASN A 408 23.93 -5.89 17.93
CA ASN A 408 24.68 -5.51 16.73
C ASN A 408 24.18 -6.19 15.45
N SER A 409 23.59 -7.40 15.54
CA SER A 409 23.01 -8.08 14.38
C SER A 409 21.75 -7.36 13.90
N HIS A 410 20.91 -6.88 14.82
CA HIS A 410 19.74 -6.06 14.50
C HIS A 410 20.15 -4.69 13.95
N MET A 411 21.21 -4.08 14.48
CA MET A 411 21.77 -2.84 13.94
C MET A 411 22.29 -3.03 12.51
N ALA A 412 23.03 -4.10 12.24
CA ALA A 412 23.49 -4.43 10.89
C ALA A 412 22.31 -4.67 9.94
N CYS A 413 21.26 -5.34 10.41
CA CYS A 413 20.01 -5.55 9.68
C CYS A 413 19.32 -4.22 9.32
N PHE A 414 19.23 -3.30 10.28
CA PHE A 414 18.69 -1.96 10.11
C PHE A 414 19.49 -1.14 9.10
N ASN A 415 20.81 -1.19 9.15
CA ASN A 415 21.70 -0.49 8.20
C ASN A 415 21.61 -1.10 6.79
N ARG A 416 21.62 -2.43 6.65
CA ARG A 416 21.43 -3.08 5.34
C ARG A 416 20.12 -2.67 4.67
N LEU A 417 19.05 -2.50 5.45
CA LEU A 417 17.78 -2.02 4.90
C LEU A 417 17.89 -0.56 4.43
N LYS A 418 18.63 0.30 5.14
CA LYS A 418 18.93 1.66 4.67
C LYS A 418 19.79 1.68 3.41
N ASP A 419 20.79 0.81 3.32
CA ASP A 419 21.64 0.69 2.13
C ASP A 419 20.80 0.26 0.92
N ALA A 420 19.87 -0.69 1.10
CA ALA A 420 18.91 -1.07 0.07
C ALA A 420 17.98 0.09 -0.33
N LEU A 421 17.55 0.93 0.62
CA LEU A 421 16.78 2.15 0.32
C LEU A 421 17.60 3.15 -0.51
N LEU A 422 18.88 3.33 -0.20
CA LEU A 422 19.78 4.22 -0.94
C LEU A 422 20.08 3.70 -2.34
N ALA A 423 20.28 2.39 -2.49
CA ALA A 423 20.46 1.76 -3.80
C ALA A 423 19.27 2.03 -4.75
N MET A 424 18.04 2.03 -4.23
CA MET A 424 16.85 2.41 -5.02
C MET A 424 16.86 3.87 -5.49
N ALA A 425 17.40 4.80 -4.69
CA ALA A 425 17.48 6.21 -5.05
C ALA A 425 18.56 6.51 -6.11
N SER A 426 19.51 5.59 -6.30
CA SER A 426 20.75 5.83 -7.06
C SER A 426 20.69 5.36 -8.51
N GLY A 427 19.52 4.86 -8.97
CA GLY A 427 19.26 4.59 -10.37
C GLY A 427 18.66 3.21 -10.61
N ALA A 428 17.34 3.17 -10.72
CA ALA A 428 16.65 2.30 -11.66
C ALA A 428 15.23 2.87 -11.87
N PRO A 429 14.90 3.44 -13.04
CA PRO A 429 13.53 3.82 -13.33
C PRO A 429 12.61 2.61 -13.21
N SER A 430 11.57 2.67 -12.37
CA SER A 430 10.75 1.49 -12.03
C SER A 430 9.73 1.08 -13.11
N GLN A 431 9.89 1.50 -14.37
CA GLN A 431 8.99 1.09 -15.45
C GLN A 431 9.69 0.95 -16.79
N HIS A 432 10.65 0.04 -16.91
CA HIS A 432 11.10 -0.43 -18.22
C HIS A 432 11.09 -1.96 -18.23
N LYS A 433 10.41 -2.50 -19.24
CA LYS A 433 10.37 -3.93 -19.56
C LYS A 433 11.69 -4.30 -20.25
N VAL A 434 11.89 -5.58 -20.53
CA VAL A 434 12.86 -5.98 -21.56
C VAL A 434 12.58 -5.13 -22.81
N PRO A 435 13.56 -4.40 -23.36
CA PRO A 435 13.38 -3.63 -24.60
C PRO A 435 12.79 -4.52 -25.68
N TYR A 436 11.90 -3.96 -26.52
CA TYR A 436 11.21 -4.78 -27.53
C TYR A 436 12.19 -5.47 -28.49
N ASP A 437 13.29 -4.77 -28.81
CA ASP A 437 14.39 -5.27 -29.65
C ASP A 437 15.16 -6.43 -28.98
N ASP A 438 15.16 -6.47 -27.64
CA ASP A 438 15.85 -7.51 -26.88
C ASP A 438 14.99 -8.79 -26.80
N LEU A 439 13.68 -8.74 -27.09
CA LEU A 439 12.78 -9.91 -26.92
C LEU A 439 13.16 -11.10 -27.79
N SER A 440 13.82 -10.87 -28.93
CA SER A 440 14.34 -11.92 -29.82
C SER A 440 15.72 -12.44 -29.42
N LEU A 441 16.41 -11.77 -28.48
CA LEU A 441 17.72 -12.19 -28.01
C LEU A 441 17.60 -13.38 -27.04
N PRO A 442 18.65 -14.21 -26.92
CA PRO A 442 18.81 -15.13 -25.80
C PRO A 442 18.64 -14.40 -24.45
N LEU A 443 18.17 -15.11 -23.43
CA LEU A 443 17.88 -14.52 -22.11
C LEU A 443 19.10 -13.81 -21.49
N GLU A 444 20.29 -14.38 -21.71
CA GLU A 444 21.57 -13.83 -21.25
C GLU A 444 21.92 -12.47 -21.85
N ASP A 445 21.43 -12.19 -23.06
CA ASP A 445 21.66 -10.94 -23.79
C ASP A 445 20.52 -9.93 -23.60
N GLN A 446 19.44 -10.32 -22.92
CA GLN A 446 18.29 -9.45 -22.65
C GLN A 446 18.59 -8.48 -21.51
N ARG A 447 18.35 -7.18 -21.74
CA ARG A 447 18.43 -6.18 -20.67
C ARG A 447 17.15 -6.21 -19.84
N HIS A 448 17.16 -6.98 -18.77
CA HIS A 448 16.07 -7.01 -17.80
C HIS A 448 16.16 -5.84 -16.84
N GLN A 449 15.04 -5.15 -16.64
CA GLN A 449 14.86 -4.23 -15.53
C GLN A 449 13.68 -4.69 -14.66
N PRO A 450 13.86 -4.74 -13.33
CA PRO A 450 12.85 -5.25 -12.42
C PRO A 450 11.67 -4.27 -12.31
N LEU A 451 10.45 -4.79 -12.49
CA LEU A 451 9.23 -4.02 -12.26
C LEU A 451 8.76 -4.10 -10.80
N ALA A 452 8.89 -5.29 -10.19
CA ALA A 452 8.54 -5.52 -8.79
C ALA A 452 9.30 -6.75 -8.27
N PHE A 453 9.69 -6.68 -7.00
CA PHE A 453 10.23 -7.78 -6.22
C PHE A 453 9.18 -8.31 -5.25
N LEU A 454 8.87 -9.60 -5.35
CA LEU A 454 8.00 -10.27 -4.41
C LEU A 454 8.82 -11.18 -3.52
N SER A 455 8.71 -10.96 -2.21
CA SER A 455 9.30 -11.81 -1.18
C SER A 455 8.23 -12.21 -0.17
N GLY A 456 8.41 -13.38 0.43
CA GLY A 456 7.52 -13.98 1.41
C GLY A 456 8.26 -14.99 2.27
N ALA A 457 7.66 -15.34 3.40
CA ALA A 457 8.17 -16.37 4.30
C ALA A 457 7.09 -17.43 4.50
N PHE A 458 7.48 -18.71 4.45
CA PHE A 458 6.60 -19.81 4.81
C PHE A 458 6.44 -19.84 6.34
N THR A 459 5.21 -20.02 6.82
CA THR A 459 4.93 -20.10 8.26
C THR A 459 4.04 -21.31 8.60
N GLY A 460 4.25 -21.91 9.76
CA GLY A 460 3.37 -22.96 10.28
C GLY A 460 3.41 -24.26 9.47
N ALA A 461 2.30 -24.63 8.82
CA ALA A 461 2.24 -25.87 8.04
C ALA A 461 3.07 -25.81 6.74
N SER A 462 3.21 -24.62 6.14
CA SER A 462 3.90 -24.46 4.86
C SER A 462 5.42 -24.56 4.95
N GLU A 463 5.98 -24.41 6.15
CA GLU A 463 7.41 -24.62 6.40
C GLU A 463 7.85 -26.05 6.07
N ARG A 464 6.95 -27.02 6.28
CA ARG A 464 7.20 -28.45 6.05
C ARG A 464 6.78 -28.93 4.67
N TRP A 465 6.34 -28.03 3.79
CA TRP A 465 6.00 -28.41 2.42
C TRP A 465 7.25 -28.88 1.66
N PRO A 466 7.10 -29.88 0.78
CA PRO A 466 8.13 -30.24 -0.19
C PRO A 466 8.58 -29.02 -1.01
N ILE A 467 9.84 -29.04 -1.48
CA ILE A 467 10.43 -27.93 -2.26
C ILE A 467 9.56 -27.59 -3.48
N VAL A 468 9.10 -28.61 -4.22
CA VAL A 468 8.20 -28.43 -5.36
C VAL A 468 6.92 -27.66 -5.01
N GLU A 469 6.33 -27.89 -3.83
CA GLU A 469 5.13 -27.16 -3.41
C GLU A 469 5.45 -25.72 -3.01
N LYS A 470 6.63 -25.47 -2.43
CA LYS A 470 7.09 -24.13 -2.05
C LYS A 470 7.34 -23.26 -3.27
N GLU A 471 8.05 -23.78 -4.26
CA GLU A 471 8.32 -23.09 -5.52
C GLU A 471 7.03 -22.87 -6.33
N ALA A 472 6.19 -23.91 -6.44
CA ALA A 472 4.88 -23.79 -7.06
C ALA A 472 4.01 -22.71 -6.39
N PHE A 473 3.98 -22.68 -5.06
CA PHE A 473 3.27 -21.65 -4.30
C PHE A 473 3.81 -20.26 -4.59
N ALA A 474 5.14 -20.09 -4.62
CA ALA A 474 5.77 -18.81 -4.90
C ALA A 474 5.39 -18.27 -6.29
N VAL A 475 5.36 -19.13 -7.31
CA VAL A 475 4.91 -18.78 -8.68
C VAL A 475 3.44 -18.34 -8.67
N VAL A 476 2.56 -19.16 -8.09
CA VAL A 476 1.11 -18.92 -8.09
C VAL A 476 0.76 -17.66 -7.32
N GLU A 477 1.35 -17.47 -6.15
CA GLU A 477 1.15 -16.29 -5.32
C GLU A 477 1.68 -15.03 -6.00
N SER A 478 2.80 -15.14 -6.73
CA SER A 478 3.33 -14.03 -7.53
C SER A 478 2.37 -13.64 -8.66
N CYS A 479 1.81 -14.63 -9.35
CA CYS A 479 0.84 -14.39 -10.43
C CYS A 479 -0.45 -13.72 -9.91
N LYS A 480 -0.96 -14.18 -8.76
CA LYS A 480 -2.13 -13.57 -8.10
C LYS A 480 -1.88 -12.12 -7.67
N ARG A 481 -0.72 -11.84 -7.10
CA ARG A 481 -0.41 -10.49 -6.57
C ARG A 481 -0.09 -9.47 -7.66
N LEU A 482 0.28 -9.92 -8.85
CA LEU A 482 0.63 -9.09 -10.01
C LEU A 482 -0.35 -9.29 -11.17
N ASP A 483 -1.55 -9.79 -10.89
CA ASP A 483 -2.56 -10.10 -11.90
C ASP A 483 -2.88 -8.90 -12.80
N TYR A 484 -2.97 -7.71 -12.21
CA TYR A 484 -3.18 -6.43 -12.87
C TYR A 484 -2.08 -6.05 -13.89
N ILE A 485 -0.89 -6.66 -13.83
CA ILE A 485 0.20 -6.47 -14.80
C ILE A 485 0.35 -7.67 -15.75
N LEU A 486 0.06 -8.88 -15.26
CA LEU A 486 0.31 -10.14 -15.95
C LEU A 486 -0.82 -10.54 -16.90
N ILE A 487 -2.08 -10.14 -16.61
CA ILE A 487 -3.21 -10.37 -17.51
C ILE A 487 -3.14 -9.34 -18.65
N ARG A 488 -2.51 -9.73 -19.76
CA ARG A 488 -2.34 -8.88 -20.95
C ARG A 488 -2.42 -9.70 -22.23
N PRO A 489 -2.81 -9.11 -23.37
CA PRO A 489 -3.02 -9.84 -24.62
C PRO A 489 -1.80 -10.64 -25.10
N ALA A 490 -0.59 -10.12 -24.91
CA ALA A 490 0.66 -10.77 -25.30
C ALA A 490 1.13 -11.86 -24.32
N GLY A 491 0.48 -12.01 -23.16
CA GLY A 491 0.94 -12.89 -22.10
C GLY A 491 2.33 -12.56 -21.56
N PHE A 492 2.91 -13.50 -20.80
CA PHE A 492 4.26 -13.35 -20.25
C PHE A 492 5.06 -14.66 -20.28
N ARG A 493 6.39 -14.55 -20.16
CA ARG A 493 7.29 -15.69 -20.01
C ARG A 493 7.56 -15.91 -18.53
N LEU A 494 7.32 -17.12 -18.05
CA LEU A 494 7.58 -17.56 -16.69
C LEU A 494 8.84 -18.42 -16.69
N PHE A 495 9.88 -17.94 -16.01
CA PHE A 495 11.14 -18.67 -15.86
C PHE A 495 11.19 -19.38 -14.51
N THR A 496 11.61 -20.64 -14.51
CA THR A 496 11.81 -21.45 -13.30
C THR A 496 13.03 -22.35 -13.46
N ASP A 497 13.72 -22.65 -12.37
CA ASP A 497 14.79 -23.67 -12.30
C ASP A 497 14.25 -25.09 -12.07
N HIS A 498 12.95 -25.24 -11.82
CA HIS A 498 12.35 -26.53 -11.45
C HIS A 498 11.57 -27.17 -12.60
N LYS A 499 12.22 -28.11 -13.31
CA LYS A 499 11.66 -28.83 -14.47
C LYS A 499 10.26 -29.40 -14.25
N ASN A 500 9.94 -29.93 -13.06
CA ASN A 500 8.60 -30.51 -12.84
C ASN A 500 7.49 -29.46 -12.90
N LEU A 501 7.78 -28.19 -12.55
CA LEU A 501 6.78 -27.12 -12.64
C LEU A 501 6.42 -26.81 -14.09
N GLN A 502 7.37 -26.97 -15.01
CA GLN A 502 7.11 -26.86 -16.45
C GLN A 502 6.00 -27.81 -16.88
N TYR A 503 5.98 -29.04 -16.36
CA TYR A 503 4.94 -30.03 -16.69
C TYR A 503 3.64 -29.81 -15.91
N ILE A 504 3.72 -29.50 -14.60
CA ILE A 504 2.54 -29.30 -13.74
C ILE A 504 1.73 -28.09 -14.18
N PHE A 505 2.41 -27.00 -14.54
CA PHE A 505 1.81 -25.75 -14.97
C PHE A 505 1.86 -25.57 -16.48
N ASN A 506 1.99 -26.64 -17.27
CA ASN A 506 1.83 -26.52 -18.71
C ASN A 506 0.34 -26.37 -19.05
N PRO A 507 -0.12 -25.22 -19.59
CA PRO A 507 -1.51 -25.08 -20.00
C PRO A 507 -1.91 -26.05 -21.14
N ALA A 508 -0.93 -26.55 -21.90
CA ALA A 508 -1.14 -27.49 -23.01
C ALA A 508 -0.86 -28.97 -22.64
N GLY A 509 -0.31 -29.25 -21.46
CA GLY A 509 0.16 -30.58 -21.08
C GLY A 509 -0.48 -31.08 -19.80
N GLN A 510 -1.60 -31.80 -19.89
CA GLN A 510 -2.15 -32.53 -18.75
C GLN A 510 -1.30 -33.79 -18.52
N SER A 511 -0.60 -33.87 -17.38
CA SER A 511 0.17 -35.07 -17.00
C SER A 511 -0.74 -36.11 -16.33
N PRO A 512 -0.93 -37.31 -16.89
CA PRO A 512 -1.85 -38.33 -16.36
C PRO A 512 -1.34 -39.09 -15.12
N ASN A 513 -0.11 -38.86 -14.64
CA ASN A 513 0.58 -39.74 -13.69
C ASN A 513 1.04 -39.09 -12.36
N MET A 514 0.34 -38.06 -11.84
CA MET A 514 0.67 -37.50 -10.52
C MET A 514 -0.17 -38.15 -9.41
N ALA A 515 0.46 -38.55 -8.30
CA ALA A 515 -0.22 -39.20 -7.17
C ALA A 515 -1.38 -38.33 -6.62
N ARG A 516 -2.57 -38.93 -6.50
CA ARG A 516 -3.87 -38.24 -6.25
C ARG A 516 -3.85 -37.21 -5.11
N TYR A 517 -3.11 -37.43 -4.02
CA TYR A 517 -3.14 -36.51 -2.88
C TYR A 517 -2.24 -35.25 -3.05
N GLN A 518 -1.12 -35.35 -3.77
CA GLN A 518 -0.27 -34.20 -4.13
C GLN A 518 -0.87 -33.45 -5.34
N ALA A 519 -1.54 -34.19 -6.23
CA ALA A 519 -2.22 -33.66 -7.40
C ALA A 519 -3.26 -32.59 -7.03
N HIS A 520 -4.13 -32.79 -6.05
CA HIS A 520 -5.25 -31.86 -5.80
C HIS A 520 -4.83 -30.43 -5.38
N LYS A 521 -3.67 -30.26 -4.72
CA LYS A 521 -3.17 -28.90 -4.38
C LYS A 521 -2.55 -28.23 -5.60
N LEU A 522 -1.67 -28.95 -6.31
CA LEU A 522 -0.99 -28.48 -7.51
C LEU A 522 -1.96 -28.25 -8.67
N GLU A 523 -2.98 -29.08 -8.82
CA GLU A 523 -4.05 -28.95 -9.81
C GLU A 523 -4.90 -27.71 -9.55
N ARG A 524 -5.26 -27.43 -8.29
CA ARG A 524 -5.93 -26.16 -7.94
C ARG A 524 -5.07 -24.95 -8.29
N TRP A 525 -3.76 -25.05 -8.13
CA TRP A 525 -2.83 -23.99 -8.52
C TRP A 525 -2.67 -23.88 -10.04
N ALA A 526 -2.66 -25.00 -10.76
CA ALA A 526 -2.68 -25.03 -12.22
C ALA A 526 -3.96 -24.39 -12.77
N LEU A 527 -5.13 -24.64 -12.16
CA LEU A 527 -6.40 -23.98 -12.50
C LEU A 527 -6.38 -22.47 -12.26
N VAL A 528 -5.66 -22.00 -11.24
CA VAL A 528 -5.43 -20.56 -11.07
C VAL A 528 -4.55 -20.04 -12.20
N LEU A 529 -3.45 -20.73 -12.49
CA LEU A 529 -2.52 -20.30 -13.53
C LEU A 529 -3.16 -20.34 -14.93
N SER A 530 -4.11 -21.23 -15.21
CA SER A 530 -4.81 -21.26 -16.50
C SER A 530 -5.63 -20.00 -16.81
N SER A 531 -5.87 -19.13 -15.83
CA SER A 531 -6.47 -17.81 -16.07
C SER A 531 -5.49 -16.79 -16.67
N PHE A 532 -4.20 -17.13 -16.72
CA PHE A 532 -3.15 -16.25 -17.23
C PHE A 532 -2.62 -16.76 -18.59
N PRO A 533 -2.45 -15.86 -19.58
CA PRO A 533 -1.71 -16.19 -20.78
C PRO A 533 -0.20 -16.18 -20.49
N TYR A 534 0.44 -17.34 -20.41
CA TYR A 534 1.90 -17.44 -20.22
C TYR A 534 2.54 -18.64 -20.95
N THR A 535 3.85 -18.53 -21.15
CA THR A 535 4.72 -19.64 -21.52
C THR A 535 5.70 -19.92 -20.39
N ILE A 536 5.89 -21.20 -20.04
CA ILE A 536 6.79 -21.62 -18.95
C ILE A 536 8.07 -22.22 -19.52
N GLU A 537 9.21 -21.71 -19.07
CA GLU A 537 10.54 -22.07 -19.53
C GLU A 537 11.42 -22.47 -18.36
N CYS A 538 12.08 -23.62 -18.49
CA CYS A 538 13.03 -24.08 -17.48
C CYS A 538 14.42 -23.55 -17.82
N LEU A 539 15.05 -22.85 -16.87
CA LEU A 539 16.43 -22.42 -16.98
C LEU A 539 17.32 -23.34 -16.13
N PRO A 540 18.56 -23.63 -16.55
CA PRO A 540 19.57 -24.15 -15.65
C PRO A 540 19.74 -23.20 -14.46
N GLY A 541 19.93 -23.73 -13.25
CA GLY A 541 20.05 -22.90 -12.04
C GLY A 541 21.17 -21.86 -12.13
N GLU A 542 22.28 -22.21 -12.80
CA GLU A 542 23.43 -21.34 -13.04
C GLU A 542 23.09 -20.10 -13.89
N ASP A 543 22.12 -20.23 -14.80
CA ASP A 543 21.64 -19.15 -15.68
C ASP A 543 20.44 -18.40 -15.07
N ASN A 544 19.84 -18.92 -13.99
CA ASN A 544 18.75 -18.29 -13.26
C ASN A 544 19.28 -17.25 -12.26
N VAL A 545 20.15 -16.36 -12.74
CA VAL A 545 20.84 -15.34 -11.94
C VAL A 545 19.85 -14.48 -11.15
N TRP A 546 18.67 -14.19 -11.71
CA TRP A 546 17.61 -13.41 -11.06
C TRP A 546 16.85 -14.18 -9.98
N GLY A 547 16.54 -15.47 -10.22
CA GLY A 547 15.95 -16.34 -9.21
C GLY A 547 16.89 -16.55 -8.03
N ASP A 548 18.18 -16.75 -8.30
CA ASP A 548 19.21 -16.94 -7.27
C ASP A 548 19.59 -15.63 -6.53
N LEU A 549 19.62 -14.48 -7.23
CA LEU A 549 19.76 -13.15 -6.61
C LEU A 549 18.66 -12.89 -5.58
N LEU A 550 17.43 -13.33 -5.87
CA LEU A 550 16.25 -13.08 -5.03
C LEU A 550 15.97 -14.16 -3.99
N SER A 551 16.57 -15.35 -4.10
CA SER A 551 16.30 -16.48 -3.20
C SER A 551 17.53 -16.98 -2.42
N ARG A 552 18.76 -16.80 -2.91
CA ARG A 552 19.98 -17.41 -2.34
C ARG A 552 21.04 -16.42 -1.87
N TRP A 553 21.20 -15.26 -2.50
CA TRP A 553 22.23 -14.27 -2.08
C TRP A 553 21.82 -13.37 -0.91
N GLY A 554 20.53 -13.33 -0.55
CA GLY A 554 20.04 -12.67 0.67
C GLY A 554 20.20 -13.52 1.95
N ALA A 555 20.26 -14.85 1.79
CA ALA A 555 20.46 -15.80 2.87
C ALA A 555 21.83 -15.58 3.49
N ALA A 556 21.84 -15.07 4.72
CA ALA A 556 23.05 -15.02 5.53
C ALA A 556 23.70 -16.41 5.46
N THR A 557 24.86 -16.47 4.82
CA THR A 557 25.71 -17.64 4.75
C THR A 557 25.84 -18.16 6.18
N GLN A 558 25.20 -19.28 6.51
CA GLN A 558 25.68 -20.06 7.63
C GLN A 558 27.13 -20.35 7.28
N ALA A 559 28.06 -19.88 8.12
CA ALA A 559 29.49 -20.07 7.93
C ALA A 559 29.78 -21.57 7.89
N LEU A 560 29.74 -22.16 6.69
CA LEU A 560 30.45 -23.38 6.39
C LEU A 560 31.90 -22.94 6.15
N ALA A 561 32.82 -23.66 6.81
CA ALA A 561 34.24 -23.37 6.86
C ALA A 561 34.82 -23.02 5.48
N PRO A 562 35.82 -22.11 5.42
CA PRO A 562 36.33 -21.59 4.15
C PRO A 562 36.91 -22.71 3.30
N THR A 563 36.24 -23.04 2.22
CA THR A 563 36.86 -23.76 1.10
C THR A 563 37.41 -22.70 0.16
N ALA A 564 38.74 -22.63 0.10
CA ALA A 564 39.46 -21.71 -0.79
C ALA A 564 39.03 -21.98 -2.24
N ALA A 565 38.42 -20.98 -2.88
CA ALA A 565 38.06 -21.03 -4.28
C ALA A 565 39.34 -20.90 -5.13
N ILE A 566 39.87 -22.03 -5.60
CA ILE A 566 40.77 -22.06 -6.75
C ILE A 566 39.88 -21.96 -7.99
N ARG A 567 39.97 -20.85 -8.73
CA ARG A 567 39.44 -20.75 -10.09
C ARG A 567 40.19 -21.75 -10.97
N GLN A 568 39.56 -22.87 -11.29
CA GLN A 568 39.91 -23.68 -12.45
C GLN A 568 38.68 -23.76 -13.36
N LEU A 569 38.89 -23.33 -14.61
CA LEU A 569 37.99 -23.57 -15.73
C LEU A 569 37.66 -25.07 -15.79
N LEU A 570 36.43 -25.43 -15.45
CA LEU A 570 35.93 -26.80 -15.61
C LEU A 570 35.44 -26.98 -17.05
N THR A 571 36.32 -27.53 -17.88
CA THR A 571 35.89 -28.39 -18.99
C THR A 571 35.16 -29.60 -18.40
N VAL A 572 33.86 -29.69 -18.65
CA VAL A 572 33.07 -30.90 -18.33
C VAL A 572 33.46 -31.99 -19.32
N VAL A 573 34.06 -33.07 -18.85
CA VAL A 573 34.14 -34.34 -19.57
C VAL A 573 33.68 -35.43 -18.61
N SER A 574 32.53 -36.03 -18.89
CA SER A 574 32.12 -37.27 -18.24
C SER A 574 33.18 -38.35 -18.56
N PRO A 575 33.79 -39.04 -17.57
CA PRO A 575 34.81 -40.06 -17.81
C PRO A 575 34.36 -41.20 -18.74
N LEU A 576 33.04 -41.38 -18.91
CA LEU A 576 32.43 -42.39 -19.79
C LEU A 576 32.55 -42.07 -21.29
N GLN A 577 32.92 -40.82 -21.65
CA GLN A 577 33.11 -40.39 -23.04
C GLN A 577 34.59 -40.37 -23.46
N GLN A 578 35.50 -40.74 -22.55
CA GLN A 578 36.93 -40.84 -22.84
C GLN A 578 37.23 -42.14 -23.60
N ALA A 579 37.96 -42.04 -24.72
CA ALA A 579 38.27 -43.18 -25.60
C ALA A 579 39.21 -44.22 -24.94
N ASP A 580 39.84 -43.84 -23.83
CA ASP A 580 40.80 -44.59 -23.03
C ASP A 580 40.23 -45.16 -21.72
N PHE A 581 38.91 -45.06 -21.50
CA PHE A 581 38.27 -45.68 -20.33
C PHE A 581 38.28 -47.21 -20.44
N ASP A 582 39.09 -47.85 -19.61
CA ASP A 582 39.24 -49.30 -19.55
C ASP A 582 38.21 -49.95 -18.62
N TRP A 583 37.28 -50.69 -19.22
CA TRP A 583 36.15 -51.32 -18.54
C TRP A 583 36.61 -52.46 -17.61
N PRO A 584 36.15 -52.49 -16.35
CA PRO A 584 36.47 -53.58 -15.43
C PRO A 584 35.97 -54.93 -15.98
N THR A 585 36.87 -55.77 -16.47
CA THR A 585 36.55 -57.15 -16.84
C THR A 585 36.72 -58.09 -15.65
N THR A 586 36.07 -59.26 -15.70
CA THR A 586 36.24 -60.31 -14.68
C THR A 586 37.70 -60.72 -14.51
N ALA A 587 38.48 -60.76 -15.59
CA ALA A 587 39.92 -61.05 -15.54
C ALA A 587 40.71 -59.96 -14.78
N THR A 588 40.38 -58.68 -14.99
CA THR A 588 40.98 -57.56 -14.26
C THR A 588 40.67 -57.64 -12.76
N ILE A 589 39.43 -57.98 -12.40
CA ILE A 589 39.00 -58.13 -11.01
C ILE A 589 39.75 -59.29 -10.32
N VAL A 590 39.87 -60.45 -10.98
CA VAL A 590 40.62 -61.61 -10.44
C VAL A 590 42.09 -61.28 -10.21
N LYS A 591 42.72 -60.59 -11.17
CA LYS A 591 44.12 -60.17 -11.06
C LYS A 591 44.32 -59.27 -9.85
N THR A 592 43.43 -58.29 -9.65
CA THR A 592 43.47 -57.38 -8.50
C THR A 592 43.23 -58.10 -7.18
N GLN A 593 42.30 -59.06 -7.12
CA GLN A 593 42.08 -59.89 -5.93
C GLN A 593 43.31 -60.73 -5.57
N ARG A 594 44.01 -61.29 -6.57
CA ARG A 594 45.24 -62.08 -6.35
C ARG A 594 46.40 -61.21 -5.88
N SER A 595 46.64 -60.08 -6.54
CA SER A 595 47.72 -59.16 -6.17
C SER A 595 47.53 -58.56 -4.76
N ALA A 596 46.30 -58.32 -4.32
CA ALA A 596 46.02 -57.88 -2.96
C ALA A 596 46.39 -58.95 -1.91
N ILE A 597 46.07 -60.22 -2.17
CA ILE A 597 46.40 -61.33 -1.27
C ILE A 597 47.92 -61.60 -1.25
N GLU A 598 48.57 -61.58 -2.41
CA GLU A 598 50.03 -61.67 -2.51
C GLU A 598 50.74 -60.49 -1.81
N GLY A 599 50.08 -59.32 -1.77
CA GLY A 599 50.49 -58.14 -1.02
C GLY A 599 50.21 -58.18 0.49
N GLY A 600 49.70 -59.31 1.01
CA GLY A 600 49.46 -59.52 2.45
C GLY A 600 48.10 -59.03 2.96
N GLU A 601 47.16 -58.70 2.07
CA GLU A 601 45.80 -58.31 2.45
C GLU A 601 44.93 -59.55 2.68
N ASN A 602 44.43 -59.71 3.90
CA ASN A 602 43.53 -60.82 4.23
C ASN A 602 42.08 -60.42 3.93
N PRO A 603 41.35 -61.16 3.08
CA PRO A 603 39.94 -60.90 2.85
C PRO A 603 39.13 -61.12 4.14
N PRO A 604 37.94 -60.49 4.26
CA PRO A 604 37.02 -60.73 5.35
C PRO A 604 36.72 -62.23 5.53
N PRO A 605 36.46 -62.71 6.76
CA PRO A 605 36.32 -64.15 7.06
C PRO A 605 35.14 -64.84 6.36
N ASP A 606 34.20 -64.07 5.83
CA ASP A 606 33.02 -64.51 5.07
C ASP A 606 33.22 -64.49 3.54
N VAL A 607 34.43 -64.19 3.06
CA VAL A 607 34.79 -64.18 1.64
C VAL A 607 35.51 -65.46 1.25
N THR A 608 34.90 -66.26 0.39
CA THR A 608 35.45 -67.54 -0.10
C THR A 608 35.72 -67.51 -1.59
N TRP A 609 36.58 -68.43 -2.05
CA TRP A 609 36.85 -68.62 -3.47
C TRP A 609 35.73 -69.45 -4.10
N ASN A 610 35.12 -68.94 -5.16
CA ASN A 610 34.13 -69.65 -5.95
C ASN A 610 34.80 -70.27 -7.19
N GLU A 611 34.84 -71.61 -7.28
CA GLU A 611 35.49 -72.33 -8.38
C GLU A 611 34.77 -72.17 -9.73
N ASP A 612 33.45 -71.98 -9.74
CA ASP A 612 32.65 -71.84 -10.97
C ASP A 612 32.82 -70.45 -11.61
N LYS A 613 32.88 -69.41 -10.77
CA LYS A 613 33.00 -68.00 -11.21
C LYS A 613 34.45 -67.50 -11.21
N ASN A 614 35.38 -68.31 -10.69
CA ASN A 614 36.82 -68.01 -10.62
C ASN A 614 37.13 -66.67 -9.91
N LEU A 615 36.32 -66.30 -8.92
CA LEU A 615 36.33 -65.01 -8.20
C LEU A 615 36.14 -65.23 -6.69
N ARG A 616 36.61 -64.29 -5.86
CA ARG A 616 36.25 -64.24 -4.44
C ARG A 616 34.94 -63.49 -4.21
N LEU A 617 34.01 -64.13 -3.52
CA LEU A 617 32.66 -63.62 -3.25
C LEU A 617 32.37 -63.68 -1.75
N ASP A 618 31.52 -62.78 -1.27
CA ASP A 618 30.97 -62.86 0.08
C ASP A 618 29.81 -63.86 0.18
N LYS A 619 29.30 -64.07 1.41
CA LYS A 619 28.15 -64.94 1.70
C LYS A 619 26.84 -64.57 0.98
N GLU A 620 26.76 -63.37 0.38
CA GLU A 620 25.62 -62.87 -0.39
C GLU A 620 25.90 -62.92 -1.91
N ASP A 621 26.92 -63.68 -2.34
CA ASP A 621 27.34 -63.87 -3.74
C ASP A 621 27.81 -62.56 -4.41
N ARG A 622 28.20 -61.55 -3.61
CA ARG A 622 28.73 -60.26 -4.08
C ARG A 622 30.23 -60.34 -4.28
N ILE A 623 30.72 -59.69 -5.33
CA ILE A 623 32.15 -59.66 -5.65
C ILE A 623 32.91 -58.84 -4.61
N TRP A 624 33.89 -59.47 -3.96
CA TRP A 624 34.78 -58.77 -3.04
C TRP A 624 35.80 -57.94 -3.82
N ILE A 625 35.82 -56.62 -3.64
CA ILE A 625 36.84 -55.75 -4.19
C ILE A 625 37.79 -55.32 -3.06
N PRO A 626 39.11 -55.55 -3.18
CA PRO A 626 40.06 -55.16 -2.14
C PRO A 626 39.99 -53.65 -1.84
N PRO A 627 39.97 -53.24 -0.55
CA PRO A 627 40.05 -51.84 -0.13
C PRO A 627 41.21 -51.06 -0.76
N THR A 628 42.34 -51.72 -0.99
CA THR A 628 43.55 -51.16 -1.60
C THR A 628 43.42 -50.87 -3.11
N ALA A 629 42.41 -51.43 -3.78
CA ALA A 629 42.18 -51.27 -5.22
C ALA A 629 41.33 -50.03 -5.54
N THR A 630 41.82 -48.84 -5.17
CA THR A 630 41.09 -47.57 -5.27
C THR A 630 40.68 -47.22 -6.70
N ASP A 631 41.54 -47.52 -7.69
CA ASP A 631 41.26 -47.28 -9.11
C ASP A 631 40.10 -48.16 -9.62
N LEU A 632 40.08 -49.45 -9.27
CA LEU A 632 39.00 -50.36 -9.63
C LEU A 632 37.66 -49.96 -8.97
N GLN A 633 37.70 -49.53 -7.71
CA GLN A 633 36.52 -49.05 -6.99
C GLN A 633 35.95 -47.78 -7.64
N GLN A 634 36.79 -46.81 -8.00
CA GLN A 634 36.36 -45.59 -8.67
C GLN A 634 35.70 -45.89 -10.02
N ARG A 635 36.28 -46.78 -10.84
CA ARG A 635 35.68 -47.19 -12.11
C ARG A 635 34.33 -47.88 -11.93
N ILE A 636 34.18 -48.76 -10.93
CA ILE A 636 32.90 -49.41 -10.61
C ILE A 636 31.86 -48.39 -10.12
N CYS A 637 32.25 -47.41 -9.30
CA CYS A 637 31.35 -46.34 -8.85
C CYS A 637 30.89 -45.43 -10.00
N ILE A 638 31.76 -45.13 -10.96
CA ILE A 638 31.41 -44.37 -12.17
C ILE A 638 30.36 -45.15 -12.99
N ILE A 639 30.49 -46.48 -13.08
CA ILE A 639 29.51 -47.33 -13.78
C ILE A 639 28.18 -47.43 -13.01
N GLY A 640 28.22 -47.57 -11.68
CA GLY A 640 27.04 -47.71 -10.84
C GLY A 640 26.21 -46.45 -10.66
N HIS A 641 26.70 -45.29 -11.12
CA HIS A 641 25.99 -44.01 -11.12
C HIS A 641 25.31 -43.68 -12.46
N GLN A 642 25.23 -44.63 -13.40
CA GLN A 642 24.38 -44.51 -14.60
C GLN A 642 22.89 -44.72 -14.32
#